data_AF-A0A369GCY2-F1
#
_entry.id   AF-A0A369GCY2-F1
#
_cell.length_a   1.000
_cell.length_b   1.000
_cell.length_c   1.000
_cell.angle_alpha   90.00
_cell.angle_beta   90.00
_cell.angle_gamma   90.00
#
_symmetry.space_group_name_H-M   'P 1'
#
loop_
_entity.id
_entity.type
_entity.pdbx_description
1 polymer ?
#
loop_
_entity_poly.entity_id
_entity_poly.type
_entity_poly.pdbx_seq_one_letter_code
_entity_poly.pdbx_strand_id
1 'polypeptide(L)'
;MDDGIPYRAELALSFQALQQASQLSQEIIASDDQGVTEKTDLSPVTVADFAIQALLIATFKHAFPDDNFVGEESAASLRRNEVLLDRVWGLLQRLKPQQPCQLPATKQHMCDLIDDAGAASPRRGRTWVFDPIDGTKTYVRRELYAINIGLLVDGVQTVGAVGCPNLSINAKGPVRNADVASDGCIVYAVKGHGAYVRPLQDGPGSWRIPHLSRADDENIRFVTSFGLVDSGLDDVHETVAERLGASFPGCDLVPWVLRWAVLAMGFGNTTVWVYKRRDRFAKVWDHAGAMLLFEETGGKITDIYGNPMDLTVGRQLSKNFGFVAAPDMASTVITRQLEAVPLGRLQPQALSRGLELGTARTAAAISNAVRTILSCMLHSPSAQPSIKNPNGYEQVQLRELDDYGSPPLDPHKTTQLTPYTRYPTVSGDEWAFEIILSLASTGIFAGIVTIFFLIHDRPLYEWTLPVSPNSTISFLTTACSAALMHNVSSCIGQLKWLHFKQRPHQLYNLERFDEASRGPYGSMTFLMRVKWNLASIGALITICRLAFSPLAQEVIDLKPRDVSIGTEGLRQDPSMQSAILQGIYNISTPPTFSCGGACRWDRSYVSLGFKTTCQNVTEATLNTKICGRTTAADGNNFTSCNMTTPQGVHIPIRLQETDYLTTFRLNSSSPNYDDGTSSTERWAAVIRQFPTVLRFGVYRATSLNANSATDENVTDCSLMLTAYNYGGARSNGSEFRFDNVSEIDLPREGWQLRTDESAIRFRAEGLDLDIGLLEIITLQTYFKSSMISSEWVDGEGYHNINYGISAALMGDVDLRARFDNMAASMTAYLRSSSNQLLARGVRVESIVFVNIRWVWLIGPAMTQLATLLFTVCTVTRNRGSRNVPLWKSSALAVLSCVHDGESGSLRGGIRDIREIRKTAKESFVKLE
;
A
#
# COMPACT_ATOMS: atom_id res chain seq x y z
N MET A 1 14.51 -19.87 36.59
CA MET A 1 15.24 -18.58 36.43
C MET A 1 16.27 -18.50 37.53
N ASP A 2 17.43 -17.90 37.29
CA ASP A 2 18.43 -17.70 38.33
C ASP A 2 17.95 -16.71 39.40
N ASP A 3 18.37 -16.94 40.64
CA ASP A 3 17.95 -16.14 41.81
C ASP A 3 18.53 -14.71 41.88
N GLY A 4 19.13 -14.22 40.79
CA GLY A 4 19.62 -12.84 40.65
C GLY A 4 18.92 -11.97 39.60
N ILE A 5 18.01 -12.51 38.77
CA ILE A 5 17.41 -11.72 37.67
C ILE A 5 16.28 -10.81 38.19
N PRO A 6 16.27 -9.49 37.87
CA PRO A 6 15.18 -8.57 38.20
C PRO A 6 13.98 -8.74 37.24
N TYR A 7 12.87 -8.03 37.50
CA TYR A 7 11.65 -8.10 36.67
C TYR A 7 11.08 -9.53 36.50
N ARG A 8 11.12 -10.36 37.57
CA ARG A 8 10.63 -11.75 37.49
C ARG A 8 9.11 -11.86 37.38
N ALA A 9 8.37 -10.96 38.03
CA ALA A 9 6.91 -10.96 37.95
C ALA A 9 6.47 -10.64 36.52
N GLU A 10 7.10 -9.63 35.92
CA GLU A 10 6.99 -9.26 34.51
C GLU A 10 7.30 -10.43 33.58
N LEU A 11 8.46 -11.08 33.71
CA LEU A 11 8.85 -12.22 32.86
C LEU A 11 7.91 -13.42 33.02
N ALA A 12 7.53 -13.77 34.25
CA ALA A 12 6.65 -14.90 34.52
C ALA A 12 5.26 -14.68 33.88
N LEU A 13 4.72 -13.46 34.01
CA LEU A 13 3.48 -13.05 33.37
C LEU A 13 3.60 -13.09 31.84
N SER A 14 4.70 -12.59 31.28
CA SER A 14 4.98 -12.67 29.83
C SER A 14 4.99 -14.09 29.31
N PHE A 15 5.57 -15.05 30.04
CA PHE A 15 5.58 -16.45 29.59
C PHE A 15 4.16 -17.04 29.53
N GLN A 16 3.36 -16.82 30.56
CA GLN A 16 1.98 -17.32 30.64
C GLN A 16 1.06 -16.65 29.61
N ALA A 17 1.26 -15.34 29.39
CA ALA A 17 0.55 -14.58 28.38
C ALA A 17 0.92 -15.01 26.95
N LEU A 18 2.22 -15.22 26.67
CA LEU A 18 2.68 -15.73 25.37
C LEU A 18 2.21 -17.15 25.11
N GLN A 19 2.19 -18.03 26.12
CA GLN A 19 1.65 -19.38 26.01
C GLN A 19 0.17 -19.36 25.57
N GLN A 20 -0.67 -18.57 26.24
CA GLN A 20 -2.10 -18.47 25.90
C GLN A 20 -2.34 -17.76 24.57
N ALA A 21 -1.59 -16.70 24.25
CA ALA A 21 -1.65 -16.01 22.96
C ALA A 21 -1.22 -16.93 21.79
N SER A 22 -0.19 -17.75 22.01
CA SER A 22 0.28 -18.73 21.02
C SER A 22 -0.73 -19.85 20.80
N GLN A 23 -1.35 -20.36 21.87
CA GLN A 23 -2.45 -21.32 21.76
C GLN A 23 -3.63 -20.72 20.99
N LEU A 24 -4.07 -19.52 21.35
CA LEU A 24 -5.18 -18.82 20.71
C LEU A 24 -4.92 -18.57 19.21
N SER A 25 -3.72 -18.12 18.84
CA SER A 25 -3.34 -17.91 17.45
C SER A 25 -3.32 -19.23 16.64
N GLN A 26 -2.80 -20.31 17.22
CA GLN A 26 -2.83 -21.63 16.57
C GLN A 26 -4.27 -22.17 16.43
N GLU A 27 -5.12 -22.03 17.45
CA GLU A 27 -6.54 -22.43 17.40
C GLU A 27 -7.35 -21.65 16.36
N ILE A 28 -7.13 -20.33 16.23
CA ILE A 28 -7.83 -19.50 15.26
C ILE A 28 -7.55 -19.96 13.83
N ILE A 29 -6.28 -20.18 13.47
CA ILE A 29 -5.92 -20.71 12.14
C ILE A 29 -6.50 -22.11 11.91
N ALA A 30 -6.41 -23.00 12.90
CA ALA A 30 -6.93 -24.35 12.78
C ALA A 30 -8.46 -24.40 12.61
N SER A 31 -9.18 -23.42 13.19
CA SER A 31 -10.64 -23.32 13.06
C SER A 31 -11.13 -22.84 11.70
N ASP A 32 -10.30 -22.13 10.93
CA ASP A 32 -10.67 -21.59 9.60
C ASP A 32 -10.74 -22.70 8.53
N ASP A 33 -10.14 -23.89 8.78
CA ASP A 33 -10.29 -25.10 7.93
C ASP A 33 -11.73 -25.65 7.88
N GLN A 34 -12.64 -25.22 8.77
CA GLN A 34 -14.04 -25.66 8.78
C GLN A 34 -14.97 -24.86 7.86
N GLY A 35 -14.42 -24.10 6.90
CA GLY A 35 -15.13 -23.70 5.68
C GLY A 35 -16.06 -22.47 5.82
N VAL A 36 -15.76 -21.54 6.73
CA VAL A 36 -16.53 -20.29 6.89
C VAL A 36 -15.62 -19.06 6.88
N THR A 37 -15.47 -18.41 5.72
CA THR A 37 -14.97 -17.03 5.65
C THR A 37 -15.67 -16.23 4.55
N GLU A 38 -16.53 -15.30 4.98
CA GLU A 38 -17.08 -14.24 4.13
C GLU A 38 -16.07 -13.08 3.90
N LYS A 39 -16.48 -12.11 3.08
CA LYS A 39 -15.60 -11.10 2.47
C LYS A 39 -14.99 -10.06 3.45
N THR A 40 -13.75 -9.70 3.12
CA THR A 40 -12.97 -8.47 3.41
C THR A 40 -12.65 -8.04 4.85
N ASP A 41 -13.53 -8.24 5.84
CA ASP A 41 -13.32 -7.64 7.18
C ASP A 41 -13.21 -8.69 8.31
N LEU A 42 -13.31 -9.98 7.96
CA LEU A 42 -13.39 -11.11 8.89
C LEU A 42 -12.21 -12.10 8.73
N SER A 43 -11.04 -11.63 8.29
CA SER A 43 -9.89 -12.53 8.08
C SER A 43 -9.42 -13.15 9.40
N PRO A 44 -8.91 -14.41 9.40
CA PRO A 44 -8.47 -15.08 10.62
C PRO A 44 -7.35 -14.33 11.34
N VAL A 45 -6.55 -13.54 10.62
CA VAL A 45 -5.51 -12.68 11.20
C VAL A 45 -6.09 -11.48 11.93
N THR A 46 -6.98 -10.70 11.30
CA THR A 46 -7.68 -9.57 11.96
C THR A 46 -8.35 -10.01 13.27
N VAL A 47 -8.92 -11.21 13.26
CA VAL A 47 -9.57 -11.82 14.43
C VAL A 47 -8.55 -12.20 15.51
N ALA A 48 -7.40 -12.75 15.14
CA ALA A 48 -6.29 -13.06 16.06
C ALA A 48 -5.66 -11.80 16.66
N ASP A 49 -5.39 -10.78 15.83
CA ASP A 49 -4.80 -9.51 16.26
C ASP A 49 -5.60 -8.87 17.40
N PHE A 50 -6.91 -8.69 17.20
CA PHE A 50 -7.79 -8.13 18.22
C PHE A 50 -7.92 -9.01 19.46
N ALA A 51 -8.02 -10.33 19.30
CA ALA A 51 -8.19 -11.25 20.44
C ALA A 51 -6.92 -11.32 21.30
N ILE A 52 -5.74 -11.40 20.68
CA ILE A 52 -4.45 -11.46 21.38
C ILE A 52 -4.14 -10.11 22.02
N GLN A 53 -4.32 -8.99 21.30
CA GLN A 53 -4.10 -7.66 21.90
C GLN A 53 -5.03 -7.44 23.10
N ALA A 54 -6.30 -7.87 23.04
CA ALA A 54 -7.21 -7.82 24.17
C ALA A 54 -6.76 -8.68 25.37
N LEU A 55 -6.32 -9.91 25.13
CA LEU A 55 -5.79 -10.83 26.16
C LEU A 55 -4.54 -10.25 26.84
N LEU A 56 -3.59 -9.75 26.06
CA LEU A 56 -2.35 -9.15 26.56
C LEU A 56 -2.67 -7.91 27.40
N ILE A 57 -3.42 -6.93 26.87
CA ILE A 57 -3.69 -5.70 27.61
C ILE A 57 -4.52 -5.97 28.87
N ALA A 58 -5.54 -6.85 28.82
CA ALA A 58 -6.32 -7.21 30.00
C ALA A 58 -5.45 -7.85 31.10
N THR A 59 -4.56 -8.77 30.70
CA THR A 59 -3.63 -9.47 31.61
C THR A 59 -2.64 -8.50 32.26
N PHE A 60 -1.94 -7.67 31.48
CA PHE A 60 -0.91 -6.79 32.02
C PHE A 60 -1.48 -5.57 32.73
N LYS A 61 -2.62 -5.01 32.31
CA LYS A 61 -3.29 -3.91 33.02
C LYS A 61 -3.91 -4.35 34.35
N HIS A 62 -4.22 -5.65 34.50
CA HIS A 62 -4.60 -6.19 35.81
C HIS A 62 -3.41 -6.32 36.77
N ALA A 63 -2.26 -6.80 36.27
CA ALA A 63 -1.05 -6.96 37.09
C ALA A 63 -0.33 -5.63 37.38
N PHE A 64 -0.38 -4.68 36.44
CA PHE A 64 0.33 -3.40 36.47
C PHE A 64 -0.63 -2.25 36.07
N PRO A 65 -1.59 -1.87 36.94
CA PRO A 65 -2.66 -0.94 36.58
C PRO A 65 -2.20 0.50 36.27
N ASP A 66 -1.06 0.91 36.82
CA ASP A 66 -0.49 2.25 36.64
C ASP A 66 0.46 2.37 35.42
N ASP A 67 0.80 1.23 34.78
CA ASP A 67 1.70 1.21 33.63
C ASP A 67 1.00 1.75 32.36
N ASN A 68 1.80 2.21 31.40
CA ASN A 68 1.33 2.62 30.08
C ASN A 68 1.34 1.43 29.11
N PHE A 69 0.44 1.41 28.13
CA PHE A 69 0.30 0.29 27.17
C PHE A 69 0.30 0.82 25.74
N VAL A 70 0.98 0.13 24.82
CA VAL A 70 1.04 0.45 23.39
C VAL A 70 0.84 -0.85 22.62
N GLY A 71 -0.19 -0.95 21.80
CA GLY A 71 -0.44 -2.08 20.90
C GLY A 71 -0.62 -1.58 19.47
N GLU A 72 -0.46 -2.43 18.46
CA GLU A 72 -0.68 -2.05 17.06
C GLU A 72 -2.13 -1.59 16.81
N GLU A 73 -3.09 -2.40 17.25
CA GLU A 73 -4.47 -2.32 16.80
C GLU A 73 -5.33 -1.25 17.46
N SER A 74 -6.42 -0.88 16.79
CA SER A 74 -7.47 0.02 17.33
C SER A 74 -8.86 -0.57 17.09
N ALA A 75 -9.74 -0.48 18.09
CA ALA A 75 -11.08 -1.08 18.04
C ALA A 75 -12.09 -0.26 17.21
N ALA A 76 -11.63 0.72 16.43
CA ALA A 76 -12.42 1.44 15.43
C ALA A 76 -13.04 0.50 14.38
N SER A 77 -12.40 -0.62 14.04
CA SER A 77 -12.99 -1.64 13.16
C SER A 77 -14.02 -2.50 13.89
N LEU A 78 -13.74 -2.92 15.12
CA LEU A 78 -14.68 -3.67 15.98
C LEU A 78 -15.99 -2.89 16.21
N ARG A 79 -15.92 -1.59 16.51
CA ARG A 79 -17.13 -0.75 16.71
C ARG A 79 -17.93 -0.48 15.44
N ARG A 80 -17.37 -0.72 14.25
CA ARG A 80 -18.07 -0.58 12.95
C ARG A 80 -18.61 -1.90 12.41
N ASN A 81 -18.15 -3.04 12.93
CA ASN A 81 -18.54 -4.37 12.47
C ASN A 81 -18.90 -5.26 13.68
N GLU A 82 -20.19 -5.33 13.99
CA GLU A 82 -20.73 -6.12 15.10
C GLU A 82 -20.45 -7.62 14.94
N VAL A 83 -20.40 -8.14 13.70
CA VAL A 83 -20.06 -9.56 13.44
C VAL A 83 -18.61 -9.87 13.81
N LEU A 84 -17.68 -8.96 13.49
CA LEU A 84 -16.27 -9.08 13.88
C LEU A 84 -16.12 -8.97 15.40
N LEU A 85 -16.78 -8.00 16.02
CA LEU A 85 -16.82 -7.81 17.48
C LEU A 85 -17.29 -9.09 18.19
N ASP A 86 -18.35 -9.70 17.68
CA ASP A 86 -18.94 -10.91 18.25
C ASP A 86 -18.08 -12.16 18.02
N ARG A 87 -17.40 -12.27 16.86
CA ARG A 87 -16.42 -13.35 16.60
C ARG A 87 -15.23 -13.26 17.55
N VAL A 88 -14.64 -12.08 17.72
CA VAL A 88 -13.51 -11.84 18.65
C VAL A 88 -13.93 -12.10 20.10
N TRP A 89 -15.08 -11.56 20.52
CA TRP A 89 -15.62 -11.79 21.86
C TRP A 89 -15.91 -13.27 22.12
N GLY A 90 -16.54 -13.96 21.17
CA GLY A 90 -16.84 -15.40 21.25
C GLY A 90 -15.61 -16.32 21.17
N LEU A 91 -14.46 -15.83 20.69
CA LEU A 91 -13.17 -16.50 20.85
C LEU A 91 -12.67 -16.35 22.29
N LEU A 92 -12.61 -15.12 22.81
CA LEU A 92 -12.12 -14.86 24.18
C LEU A 92 -12.97 -15.56 25.24
N GLN A 93 -14.30 -15.61 25.09
CA GLN A 93 -15.18 -16.32 26.03
C GLN A 93 -15.04 -17.85 25.99
N ARG A 94 -14.40 -18.42 24.95
CA ARG A 94 -14.09 -19.86 24.89
C ARG A 94 -12.75 -20.20 25.54
N LEU A 95 -11.84 -19.23 25.67
CA LEU A 95 -10.60 -19.41 26.40
C LEU A 95 -10.88 -19.66 27.88
N LYS A 96 -10.16 -20.63 28.44
CA LYS A 96 -10.05 -20.81 29.89
C LYS A 96 -8.69 -20.24 30.31
N PRO A 97 -8.60 -18.94 30.64
CA PRO A 97 -7.33 -18.33 30.97
C PRO A 97 -6.75 -19.01 32.21
N GLN A 98 -5.53 -19.51 32.11
CA GLN A 98 -4.80 -19.98 33.29
C GLN A 98 -4.40 -18.74 34.10
N GLN A 99 -4.61 -18.78 35.41
CA GLN A 99 -4.14 -17.70 36.29
C GLN A 99 -2.62 -17.53 36.14
N PRO A 100 -2.10 -16.30 36.11
CA PRO A 100 -2.75 -15.02 36.43
C PRO A 100 -3.40 -14.29 35.24
N CYS A 101 -3.40 -14.85 34.02
CA CYS A 101 -3.95 -14.17 32.84
C CYS A 101 -5.42 -13.80 33.00
N GLN A 102 -5.80 -12.64 32.44
CA GLN A 102 -7.14 -12.07 32.55
C GLN A 102 -7.74 -11.83 31.18
N LEU A 103 -9.07 -11.89 31.11
CA LEU A 103 -9.85 -11.53 29.94
C LEU A 103 -10.62 -10.22 30.17
N PRO A 104 -10.96 -9.47 29.12
CA PRO A 104 -11.82 -8.30 29.26
C PRO A 104 -13.21 -8.69 29.81
N ALA A 105 -13.72 -7.91 30.76
CA ALA A 105 -14.98 -8.21 31.44
C ALA A 105 -16.24 -8.08 30.56
N THR A 106 -16.21 -7.24 29.52
CA THR A 106 -17.32 -7.01 28.58
C THR A 106 -16.80 -6.69 27.18
N LYS A 107 -17.65 -6.81 26.14
CA LYS A 107 -17.34 -6.33 24.78
C LYS A 107 -16.85 -4.88 24.75
N GLN A 108 -17.51 -4.00 25.51
CA GLN A 108 -17.12 -2.60 25.62
C GLN A 108 -15.74 -2.44 26.27
N HIS A 109 -15.51 -3.12 27.41
CA HIS A 109 -14.21 -3.09 28.09
C HIS A 109 -13.08 -3.62 27.19
N MET A 110 -13.32 -4.68 26.40
CA MET A 110 -12.38 -5.15 25.39
C MET A 110 -12.02 -4.05 24.38
N CYS A 111 -13.02 -3.40 23.80
CA CYS A 111 -12.82 -2.34 22.82
C CYS A 111 -12.15 -1.08 23.42
N ASP A 112 -12.37 -0.79 24.70
CA ASP A 112 -11.73 0.33 25.39
C ASP A 112 -10.26 0.02 25.72
N LEU A 113 -9.94 -1.20 26.15
CA LEU A 113 -8.55 -1.65 26.34
C LEU A 113 -7.73 -1.57 25.05
N ILE A 114 -8.31 -2.01 23.93
CA ILE A 114 -7.66 -1.96 22.61
C ILE A 114 -7.42 -0.50 22.19
N ASP A 115 -8.40 0.40 22.34
CA ASP A 115 -8.25 1.81 21.97
C ASP A 115 -7.25 2.56 22.86
N ASP A 116 -7.23 2.31 24.17
CA ASP A 116 -6.24 2.88 25.10
C ASP A 116 -4.81 2.63 24.58
N ALA A 117 -4.51 1.39 24.19
CA ALA A 117 -3.20 1.00 23.68
C ALA A 117 -2.95 1.37 22.21
N GLY A 118 -4.00 1.45 21.38
CA GLY A 118 -3.94 1.89 20.00
C GLY A 118 -3.71 3.41 19.83
N ALA A 119 -4.16 4.21 20.81
CA ALA A 119 -3.95 5.66 20.84
C ALA A 119 -2.63 6.07 21.52
N ALA A 120 -2.16 5.29 22.49
CA ALA A 120 -0.99 5.60 23.30
C ALA A 120 0.34 5.52 22.52
N SER A 121 1.35 6.18 23.10
CA SER A 121 2.75 6.16 22.65
C SER A 121 3.68 5.88 23.86
N PRO A 122 4.93 5.43 23.63
CA PRO A 122 5.95 5.41 24.66
C PRO A 122 6.10 6.76 25.36
N ARG A 123 6.16 6.74 26.69
CA ARG A 123 6.38 7.92 27.55
C ARG A 123 7.31 7.60 28.71
N ARG A 124 7.70 8.63 29.47
CA ARG A 124 8.43 8.45 30.75
C ARG A 124 7.62 7.58 31.72
N GLY A 125 8.33 6.85 32.58
CA GLY A 125 7.80 5.74 33.36
C GLY A 125 7.79 4.42 32.58
N ARG A 126 6.99 3.47 33.05
CA ARG A 126 6.86 2.12 32.48
C ARG A 126 5.86 2.12 31.32
N THR A 127 6.27 1.62 30.16
CA THR A 127 5.41 1.38 29.00
C THR A 127 5.59 -0.04 28.47
N TRP A 128 4.53 -0.82 28.47
CA TRP A 128 4.42 -2.07 27.74
C TRP A 128 4.15 -1.80 26.26
N VAL A 129 4.81 -2.55 25.39
CA VAL A 129 4.62 -2.56 23.95
C VAL A 129 4.28 -3.98 23.51
N PHE A 130 3.21 -4.12 22.72
CA PHE A 130 2.73 -5.38 22.21
C PHE A 130 2.61 -5.36 20.69
N ASP A 131 3.00 -6.49 20.08
CA ASP A 131 2.64 -6.85 18.70
C ASP A 131 1.88 -8.18 18.78
N PRO A 132 0.58 -8.23 18.45
CA PRO A 132 -0.22 -9.42 18.64
C PRO A 132 0.10 -10.53 17.62
N ILE A 133 0.41 -10.20 16.36
CA ILE A 133 0.87 -11.10 15.29
C ILE A 133 1.83 -10.34 14.36
N ASP A 134 3.11 -10.31 14.69
CA ASP A 134 4.12 -9.88 13.72
C ASP A 134 4.23 -10.96 12.65
N GLY A 135 4.09 -10.54 11.39
CA GLY A 135 4.04 -11.45 10.26
C GLY A 135 2.64 -11.79 9.77
N THR A 136 1.69 -10.86 9.81
CA THR A 136 0.31 -10.98 9.29
C THR A 136 0.19 -11.86 8.01
N LYS A 137 1.10 -11.66 7.03
CA LYS A 137 1.12 -12.41 5.76
C LYS A 137 1.56 -13.87 5.90
N THR A 138 2.55 -14.16 6.74
CA THR A 138 3.08 -15.50 6.95
C THR A 138 2.17 -16.28 7.90
N TYR A 139 1.61 -15.64 8.91
CA TYR A 139 0.54 -16.20 9.75
C TYR A 139 -0.63 -16.74 8.89
N VAL A 140 -1.19 -15.95 7.98
CA VAL A 140 -2.27 -16.41 7.07
C VAL A 140 -1.83 -17.60 6.19
N ARG A 141 -0.54 -17.72 5.88
CA ARG A 141 0.03 -18.85 5.11
C ARG A 141 0.36 -20.08 5.97
N ARG A 142 0.13 -20.02 7.28
CA ARG A 142 0.56 -21.03 8.28
C ARG A 142 2.08 -21.20 8.36
N GLU A 143 2.81 -20.16 7.95
CA GLU A 143 4.27 -20.03 8.00
C GLU A 143 4.73 -19.54 9.39
N LEU A 144 6.01 -19.20 9.56
CA LEU A 144 6.55 -18.60 10.80
C LEU A 144 5.97 -17.19 11.05
N TYR A 145 5.59 -16.92 12.31
CA TYR A 145 5.15 -15.61 12.83
C TYR A 145 5.59 -15.46 14.29
N ALA A 146 5.43 -14.27 14.88
CA ALA A 146 5.77 -14.00 16.27
C ALA A 146 4.70 -13.20 17.01
N ILE A 147 4.76 -13.24 18.34
CA ILE A 147 3.97 -12.43 19.27
C ILE A 147 4.96 -11.69 20.17
N ASN A 148 4.94 -10.36 20.20
CA ASN A 148 5.95 -9.54 20.90
C ASN A 148 5.42 -8.97 22.22
N ILE A 149 6.24 -9.04 23.26
CA ILE A 149 6.06 -8.31 24.53
C ILE A 149 7.36 -7.58 24.87
N GLY A 150 7.32 -6.25 24.88
CA GLY A 150 8.40 -5.39 25.35
C GLY A 150 8.00 -4.53 26.54
N LEU A 151 8.90 -4.34 27.50
CA LEU A 151 8.78 -3.33 28.54
C LEU A 151 9.86 -2.26 28.36
N LEU A 152 9.41 -1.02 28.17
CA LEU A 152 10.23 0.18 28.19
C LEU A 152 10.14 0.85 29.57
N VAL A 153 11.28 1.24 30.14
CA VAL A 153 11.34 2.08 31.35
C VAL A 153 12.06 3.37 30.96
N ASP A 154 11.35 4.51 31.06
CA ASP A 154 11.82 5.82 30.61
C ASP A 154 12.32 5.85 29.15
N GLY A 155 11.70 5.02 28.30
CA GLY A 155 12.07 4.88 26.89
C GLY A 155 13.15 3.84 26.60
N VAL A 156 13.74 3.21 27.63
CA VAL A 156 14.81 2.22 27.50
C VAL A 156 14.23 0.81 27.56
N GLN A 157 14.55 -0.01 26.57
CA GLN A 157 14.21 -1.44 26.56
C GLN A 157 14.76 -2.12 27.82
N THR A 158 13.91 -2.76 28.60
CA THR A 158 14.27 -3.31 29.92
C THR A 158 13.94 -4.79 30.05
N VAL A 159 12.78 -5.21 29.50
CA VAL A 159 12.41 -6.61 29.33
C VAL A 159 11.94 -6.81 27.89
N GLY A 160 12.32 -7.93 27.28
CA GLY A 160 11.79 -8.39 26.00
C GLY A 160 11.44 -9.87 26.10
N ALA A 161 10.28 -10.25 25.57
CA ALA A 161 9.84 -11.64 25.48
C ALA A 161 9.04 -11.82 24.18
N VAL A 162 9.52 -12.70 23.31
CA VAL A 162 8.93 -13.01 22.01
C VAL A 162 8.48 -14.46 22.03
N GLY A 163 7.19 -14.69 21.79
CA GLY A 163 6.67 -16.02 21.48
C GLY A 163 6.83 -16.30 19.99
N CYS A 164 7.40 -17.45 19.65
CA CYS A 164 7.57 -17.91 18.27
C CYS A 164 6.78 -19.24 18.13
N PRO A 165 5.47 -19.21 17.86
CA PRO A 165 4.61 -20.39 18.02
C PRO A 165 4.98 -21.55 17.09
N ASN A 166 5.51 -21.20 15.91
CA ASN A 166 5.84 -22.12 14.84
C ASN A 166 7.35 -22.38 14.69
N LEU A 167 8.22 -21.87 15.59
CA LEU A 167 9.69 -21.99 15.46
C LEU A 167 10.26 -22.85 16.59
N SER A 168 10.85 -24.00 16.24
CA SER A 168 11.52 -24.86 17.22
C SER A 168 12.79 -24.20 17.75
N ILE A 169 13.07 -24.41 19.04
CA ILE A 169 14.40 -24.15 19.62
C ILE A 169 15.51 -24.96 18.91
N ASN A 170 15.19 -26.12 18.34
CA ASN A 170 16.11 -27.01 17.65
C ASN A 170 16.17 -26.76 16.12
N ALA A 171 15.64 -25.62 15.65
CA ALA A 171 15.74 -25.22 14.26
C ALA A 171 17.20 -25.18 13.77
N LYS A 172 17.39 -25.29 12.45
CA LYS A 172 18.73 -25.24 11.82
C LYS A 172 18.75 -24.09 10.82
N GLY A 173 19.69 -23.17 10.99
CA GLY A 173 19.89 -22.06 10.06
C GLY A 173 20.44 -22.54 8.70
N PRO A 174 20.19 -21.79 7.60
CA PRO A 174 19.42 -20.55 7.55
C PRO A 174 17.91 -20.78 7.63
N VAL A 175 17.23 -20.03 8.50
CA VAL A 175 15.79 -20.16 8.76
C VAL A 175 14.97 -19.37 7.73
N ARG A 176 13.88 -19.96 7.26
CA ARG A 176 12.95 -19.42 6.26
C ARG A 176 11.52 -19.44 6.79
N ASN A 177 10.63 -18.65 6.20
CA ASN A 177 9.21 -18.59 6.60
C ASN A 177 8.51 -19.96 6.62
N ALA A 178 8.95 -20.92 5.80
CA ALA A 178 8.36 -22.26 5.70
C ALA A 178 8.89 -23.29 6.71
N ASP A 179 9.88 -22.95 7.55
CA ASP A 179 10.54 -23.89 8.49
C ASP A 179 9.72 -24.08 9.78
N VAL A 180 8.46 -24.46 9.59
CA VAL A 180 7.42 -24.58 10.63
C VAL A 180 7.63 -25.84 11.48
N ALA A 181 7.56 -25.67 12.80
CA ALA A 181 7.57 -26.72 13.80
C ALA A 181 6.41 -26.53 14.80
N SER A 182 5.96 -27.62 15.44
CA SER A 182 4.80 -27.62 16.34
C SER A 182 5.13 -27.44 17.83
N ASP A 183 6.41 -27.45 18.20
CA ASP A 183 6.89 -27.36 19.58
C ASP A 183 7.03 -25.90 20.06
N GLY A 184 7.45 -25.01 19.16
CA GLY A 184 7.56 -23.57 19.40
C GLY A 184 8.61 -23.17 20.45
N CYS A 185 8.91 -21.88 20.55
CA CYS A 185 9.79 -21.37 21.59
C CYS A 185 9.36 -19.99 22.12
N ILE A 186 9.92 -19.61 23.28
CA ILE A 186 9.93 -18.23 23.76
C ILE A 186 11.38 -17.79 23.88
N VAL A 187 11.73 -16.69 23.21
CA VAL A 187 13.03 -16.02 23.33
C VAL A 187 12.84 -14.78 24.20
N TYR A 188 13.65 -14.61 25.24
CA TYR A 188 13.48 -13.51 26.20
C TYR A 188 14.82 -12.95 26.70
N ALA A 189 14.81 -11.70 27.14
CA ALA A 189 15.97 -11.03 27.72
C ALA A 189 15.55 -9.98 28.76
N VAL A 190 16.46 -9.70 29.70
CA VAL A 190 16.35 -8.59 30.66
C VAL A 190 17.65 -7.81 30.59
N LYS A 191 17.54 -6.47 30.52
CA LYS A 191 18.68 -5.60 30.28
C LYS A 191 19.79 -5.77 31.32
N GLY A 192 21.01 -6.09 30.86
CA GLY A 192 22.18 -6.37 31.67
C GLY A 192 22.29 -7.81 32.21
N HIS A 193 21.39 -8.72 31.84
CA HIS A 193 21.33 -10.10 32.35
C HIS A 193 21.46 -11.18 31.26
N GLY A 194 21.51 -10.82 29.99
CA GLY A 194 21.65 -11.75 28.86
C GLY A 194 20.31 -12.22 28.28
N ALA A 195 20.39 -12.77 27.08
CA ALA A 195 19.27 -13.41 26.39
C ALA A 195 19.18 -14.92 26.68
N TYR A 196 17.97 -15.44 26.60
CA TYR A 196 17.62 -16.83 26.92
C TYR A 196 16.54 -17.32 25.96
N VAL A 197 16.47 -18.64 25.77
CA VAL A 197 15.39 -19.33 25.06
C VAL A 197 14.83 -20.45 25.92
N ARG A 198 13.53 -20.71 25.82
CA ARG A 198 12.83 -21.83 26.48
C ARG A 198 11.82 -22.46 25.51
N PRO A 199 11.32 -23.67 25.76
CA PRO A 199 10.20 -24.22 25.01
C PRO A 199 8.96 -23.34 25.24
N LEU A 200 8.07 -23.28 24.24
CA LEU A 200 6.83 -22.52 24.36
C LEU A 200 5.95 -23.11 25.47
N GLN A 201 5.63 -24.39 25.36
CA GLN A 201 4.92 -25.14 26.40
C GLN A 201 5.82 -25.36 27.63
N ASP A 202 5.23 -25.72 28.77
CA ASP A 202 6.02 -25.99 29.97
C ASP A 202 6.86 -27.27 29.82
N GLY A 203 8.18 -27.08 29.92
CA GLY A 203 9.19 -28.08 29.59
C GLY A 203 10.53 -27.80 30.27
N PRO A 204 11.57 -28.61 30.01
CA PRO A 204 12.78 -28.64 30.81
C PRO A 204 13.71 -27.43 30.59
N GLY A 205 13.51 -26.37 31.38
CA GLY A 205 14.49 -25.30 31.59
C GLY A 205 14.47 -24.15 30.57
N SER A 206 15.14 -23.06 30.95
CA SER A 206 15.57 -22.00 30.03
C SER A 206 17.06 -22.14 29.76
N TRP A 207 17.49 -22.05 28.51
CA TRP A 207 18.90 -22.03 28.13
C TRP A 207 19.36 -20.61 27.88
N ARG A 208 20.52 -20.25 28.43
CA ARG A 208 21.15 -18.95 28.14
C ARG A 208 21.73 -18.99 26.72
N ILE A 209 21.41 -17.99 25.93
CA ILE A 209 21.92 -17.83 24.58
C ILE A 209 23.39 -17.38 24.67
N PRO A 210 24.32 -17.98 23.89
CA PRO A 210 25.72 -17.55 23.88
C PRO A 210 25.87 -16.09 23.48
N HIS A 211 26.80 -15.39 24.13
CA HIS A 211 27.21 -14.05 23.71
C HIS A 211 28.06 -14.16 22.44
N LEU A 212 27.89 -13.22 21.51
CA LEU A 212 28.66 -13.12 20.27
C LEU A 212 30.16 -13.01 20.56
N SER A 213 30.95 -13.65 19.71
CA SER A 213 32.40 -13.75 19.83
C SER A 213 33.13 -12.97 18.74
N ARG A 214 34.45 -12.79 18.85
CA ARG A 214 35.25 -12.20 17.77
C ARG A 214 35.22 -13.00 16.46
N ALA A 215 34.92 -14.30 16.50
CA ALA A 215 34.76 -15.09 15.29
C ALA A 215 33.46 -14.75 14.54
N ASP A 216 32.46 -14.20 15.23
CA ASP A 216 31.21 -13.73 14.63
C ASP A 216 31.38 -12.39 13.89
N ASP A 217 32.36 -11.55 14.27
CA ASP A 217 32.75 -10.35 13.50
C ASP A 217 33.33 -10.70 12.11
N GLU A 218 33.93 -11.90 11.96
CA GLU A 218 34.52 -12.38 10.70
C GLU A 218 33.54 -13.24 9.87
N ASN A 219 32.60 -13.93 10.51
CA ASN A 219 31.64 -14.83 9.86
C ASN A 219 30.23 -14.21 9.78
N ILE A 220 30.04 -13.30 8.83
CA ILE A 220 28.79 -12.55 8.63
C ILE A 220 27.70 -13.45 8.02
N ARG A 221 26.58 -13.59 8.74
CA ARG A 221 25.40 -14.37 8.36
C ARG A 221 24.16 -13.50 8.37
N PHE A 222 23.60 -13.24 7.19
CA PHE A 222 22.47 -12.33 7.02
C PHE A 222 21.15 -12.91 7.55
N VAL A 223 20.33 -12.02 8.10
CA VAL A 223 18.90 -12.18 8.39
C VAL A 223 18.19 -11.01 7.74
N THR A 224 17.33 -11.26 6.76
CA THR A 224 16.66 -10.22 5.96
C THR A 224 15.27 -10.66 5.52
N SER A 225 14.64 -9.89 4.62
CA SER A 225 13.57 -10.38 3.75
C SER A 225 13.81 -9.91 2.33
N PHE A 226 14.03 -10.83 1.39
CA PHE A 226 14.39 -10.52 0.00
C PHE A 226 13.23 -10.82 -0.95
N GLY A 227 12.86 -9.90 -1.83
CA GLY A 227 11.79 -10.06 -2.82
C GLY A 227 10.35 -10.19 -2.26
N LEU A 228 10.19 -10.36 -0.95
CA LEU A 228 8.90 -10.60 -0.27
C LEU A 228 8.27 -9.34 0.35
N VAL A 229 9.07 -8.30 0.64
CA VAL A 229 8.64 -7.08 1.33
C VAL A 229 9.09 -5.81 0.60
N ASP A 230 8.15 -5.16 -0.09
CA ASP A 230 8.38 -3.97 -0.94
C ASP A 230 8.86 -2.69 -0.20
N SER A 231 9.19 -2.76 1.10
CA SER A 231 9.69 -1.60 1.85
C SER A 231 11.21 -1.49 1.92
N GLY A 232 11.97 -2.57 1.68
CA GLY A 232 13.43 -2.61 1.69
C GLY A 232 14.06 -2.38 0.31
N LEU A 233 15.28 -1.88 0.25
CA LEU A 233 16.09 -1.80 -0.98
C LEU A 233 16.99 -3.02 -1.10
N ASP A 234 16.42 -4.08 -1.63
CA ASP A 234 17.04 -5.38 -1.80
C ASP A 234 18.44 -5.28 -2.47
N ASP A 235 18.56 -4.53 -3.57
CA ASP A 235 19.84 -4.23 -4.27
C ASP A 235 20.95 -3.71 -3.31
N VAL A 236 20.58 -2.88 -2.32
CA VAL A 236 21.52 -2.28 -1.37
C VAL A 236 21.91 -3.30 -0.29
N HIS A 237 20.97 -4.15 0.13
CA HIS A 237 21.24 -5.19 1.13
C HIS A 237 22.16 -6.26 0.54
N GLU A 238 21.89 -6.67 -0.71
CA GLU A 238 22.71 -7.58 -1.51
C GLU A 238 24.11 -7.00 -1.74
N THR A 239 24.22 -5.75 -2.23
CA THR A 239 25.52 -5.06 -2.42
C THR A 239 26.35 -5.00 -1.14
N VAL A 240 25.72 -4.82 0.03
CA VAL A 240 26.44 -4.80 1.32
C VAL A 240 26.88 -6.22 1.71
N ALA A 241 26.05 -7.24 1.49
CA ALA A 241 26.45 -8.63 1.72
C ALA A 241 27.63 -9.07 0.84
N GLU A 242 27.61 -8.73 -0.47
CA GLU A 242 28.72 -8.96 -1.40
C GLU A 242 30.03 -8.33 -0.92
N ARG A 243 29.97 -7.06 -0.48
CA ARG A 243 31.13 -6.31 0.05
C ARG A 243 31.67 -6.86 1.38
N LEU A 244 30.93 -7.71 2.06
CA LEU A 244 31.34 -8.40 3.28
C LEU A 244 31.74 -9.86 3.00
N GLY A 245 31.62 -10.34 1.75
CA GLY A 245 31.84 -11.75 1.39
C GLY A 245 30.81 -12.70 1.99
N ALA A 246 29.64 -12.20 2.38
CA ALA A 246 28.61 -12.94 3.11
C ALA A 246 27.61 -13.61 2.16
N SER A 247 27.10 -14.79 2.55
CA SER A 247 26.00 -15.44 1.82
C SER A 247 24.69 -14.66 2.02
N PHE A 248 24.04 -14.31 0.93
CA PHE A 248 22.76 -13.59 0.89
C PHE A 248 21.68 -14.45 0.18
N PRO A 249 20.39 -14.41 0.59
CA PRO A 249 19.81 -13.64 1.70
C PRO A 249 20.13 -14.18 3.10
N GLY A 250 20.68 -15.39 3.23
CA GLY A 250 20.86 -16.04 4.52
C GLY A 250 19.52 -16.53 5.07
N CYS A 251 19.16 -16.12 6.29
CA CYS A 251 17.81 -16.32 6.83
C CYS A 251 16.85 -15.31 6.16
N ASP A 252 15.76 -15.80 5.57
CA ASP A 252 14.81 -14.98 4.78
C ASP A 252 13.42 -15.04 5.42
N LEU A 253 13.09 -13.98 6.17
CA LEU A 253 11.98 -13.93 7.11
C LEU A 253 11.21 -12.62 6.96
N VAL A 254 9.94 -12.71 6.56
CA VAL A 254 9.06 -11.54 6.47
C VAL A 254 8.90 -10.82 7.82
N PRO A 255 8.61 -11.51 8.96
CA PRO A 255 8.24 -10.85 10.22
C PRO A 255 9.46 -10.24 10.92
N TRP A 256 9.34 -9.00 11.41
CA TRP A 256 10.46 -8.24 12.00
C TRP A 256 10.90 -8.75 13.36
N VAL A 257 9.94 -9.05 14.24
CA VAL A 257 10.13 -9.61 15.58
C VAL A 257 10.85 -10.95 15.49
N LEU A 258 10.49 -11.80 14.50
CA LEU A 258 11.24 -13.03 14.23
C LEU A 258 12.69 -12.79 13.79
N ARG A 259 12.98 -11.76 12.99
CA ARG A 259 14.38 -11.46 12.62
C ARG A 259 15.22 -11.19 13.86
N TRP A 260 14.69 -10.43 14.83
CA TRP A 260 15.38 -10.18 16.10
C TRP A 260 15.58 -11.46 16.93
N ALA A 261 14.56 -12.32 17.02
CA ALA A 261 14.68 -13.60 17.72
C ALA A 261 15.71 -14.53 17.04
N VAL A 262 15.74 -14.58 15.71
CA VAL A 262 16.67 -15.42 14.91
C VAL A 262 18.10 -14.88 14.92
N LEU A 263 18.28 -13.56 14.99
CA LEU A 263 19.56 -12.91 15.28
C LEU A 263 20.06 -13.27 16.69
N ALA A 264 19.20 -13.15 17.71
CA ALA A 264 19.56 -13.51 19.08
C ALA A 264 19.94 -14.99 19.18
N MET A 265 19.14 -15.91 18.63
CA MET A 265 19.43 -17.36 18.65
C MET A 265 20.67 -17.77 17.81
N GLY A 266 21.34 -16.84 17.11
CA GLY A 266 22.60 -17.09 16.41
C GLY A 266 22.46 -17.85 15.08
N PHE A 267 21.24 -17.98 14.54
CA PHE A 267 20.99 -18.56 13.22
C PHE A 267 21.46 -17.63 12.10
N GLY A 268 21.41 -16.32 12.34
CA GLY A 268 22.26 -15.33 11.70
C GLY A 268 22.81 -14.37 12.75
N ASN A 269 23.66 -13.42 12.35
CA ASN A 269 24.22 -12.42 13.25
C ASN A 269 24.15 -10.99 12.70
N THR A 270 23.72 -10.80 11.45
CA THR A 270 23.73 -9.49 10.78
C THR A 270 22.40 -9.21 10.08
N THR A 271 21.86 -8.00 10.24
CA THR A 271 20.78 -7.47 9.39
C THR A 271 21.14 -6.06 8.93
N VAL A 272 20.76 -5.74 7.70
CA VAL A 272 20.85 -4.40 7.10
C VAL A 272 19.52 -4.13 6.42
N TRP A 273 18.89 -3.03 6.77
CA TRP A 273 17.60 -2.65 6.19
C TRP A 273 17.55 -1.17 5.85
N VAL A 274 17.85 -0.85 4.60
CA VAL A 274 17.60 0.47 4.03
C VAL A 274 16.19 0.51 3.44
N TYR A 275 15.35 1.47 3.86
CA TYR A 275 14.00 1.65 3.31
C TYR A 275 14.01 2.29 1.91
N LYS A 276 13.09 1.87 1.02
CA LYS A 276 12.92 2.47 -0.33
C LYS A 276 12.57 3.95 -0.32
N ARG A 277 11.88 4.44 0.73
CA ARG A 277 11.39 5.81 0.82
C ARG A 277 11.78 6.46 2.15
N ARG A 278 12.14 7.75 2.11
CA ARG A 278 12.53 8.55 3.30
C ARG A 278 11.39 8.88 4.27
N ASP A 279 10.14 8.75 3.83
CA ASP A 279 8.93 8.96 4.64
C ASP A 279 8.46 7.69 5.36
N ARG A 280 9.10 6.54 5.11
CA ARG A 280 8.79 5.27 5.77
C ARG A 280 9.61 5.14 7.05
N PHE A 281 8.90 5.06 8.17
CA PHE A 281 9.49 4.80 9.48
C PHE A 281 9.08 3.41 9.99
N ALA A 282 9.95 2.85 10.83
CA ALA A 282 9.69 1.63 11.60
C ALA A 282 8.60 1.88 12.66
N LYS A 283 7.79 0.87 13.00
CA LYS A 283 6.83 0.94 14.11
C LYS A 283 7.51 0.56 15.42
N VAL A 284 7.02 1.04 16.56
CA VAL A 284 7.64 0.67 17.84
C VAL A 284 7.34 -0.80 18.22
N TRP A 285 6.20 -1.36 17.83
CA TRP A 285 5.82 -2.74 18.16
C TRP A 285 6.61 -3.82 17.40
N ASP A 286 6.92 -3.60 16.11
CA ASP A 286 7.81 -4.47 15.30
C ASP A 286 9.23 -4.70 15.91
N HIS A 287 9.66 -3.85 16.86
CA HIS A 287 11.06 -3.76 17.29
C HIS A 287 11.29 -3.67 18.82
N ALA A 288 10.44 -2.99 19.59
CA ALA A 288 10.68 -2.77 21.02
C ALA A 288 10.57 -4.08 21.82
N GLY A 289 11.52 -4.34 22.72
CA GLY A 289 11.63 -5.62 23.43
C GLY A 289 12.31 -6.69 22.58
N ALA A 290 11.91 -6.85 21.31
CA ALA A 290 12.53 -7.78 20.37
C ALA A 290 14.01 -7.45 20.10
N MET A 291 14.34 -6.18 19.86
CA MET A 291 15.72 -5.71 19.68
C MET A 291 16.62 -6.04 20.89
N LEU A 292 16.08 -5.92 22.12
CA LEU A 292 16.83 -6.22 23.35
C LEU A 292 17.36 -7.67 23.38
N LEU A 293 16.66 -8.61 22.74
CA LEU A 293 17.11 -10.00 22.63
C LEU A 293 18.50 -10.10 21.99
N PHE A 294 18.76 -9.30 20.96
CA PHE A 294 20.05 -9.28 20.27
C PHE A 294 21.08 -8.40 20.99
N GLU A 295 20.66 -7.26 21.56
CA GLU A 295 21.54 -6.42 22.41
C GLU A 295 22.14 -7.22 23.57
N GLU A 296 21.35 -8.07 24.22
CA GLU A 296 21.78 -8.92 25.35
C GLU A 296 22.58 -10.17 24.94
N THR A 297 22.76 -10.41 23.63
CA THR A 297 23.80 -11.32 23.10
C THR A 297 25.10 -10.59 22.75
N GLY A 298 25.19 -9.28 23.00
CA GLY A 298 26.33 -8.44 22.61
C GLY A 298 26.23 -7.86 21.20
N GLY A 299 25.08 -8.01 20.55
CA GLY A 299 24.80 -7.42 19.25
C GLY A 299 24.62 -5.91 19.36
N LYS A 300 25.08 -5.18 18.34
CA LYS A 300 24.97 -3.72 18.27
C LYS A 300 23.94 -3.32 17.24
N ILE A 301 22.98 -2.49 17.65
CA ILE A 301 21.86 -2.03 16.81
C ILE A 301 21.94 -0.51 16.65
N THR A 302 21.93 -0.05 15.40
CA THR A 302 21.86 1.36 15.03
C THR A 302 20.91 1.56 13.84
N ASP A 303 20.63 2.80 13.50
CA ASP A 303 20.15 3.13 12.16
C ASP A 303 21.28 3.02 11.12
N ILE A 304 20.99 3.29 9.84
CA ILE A 304 22.00 3.19 8.76
C ILE A 304 23.08 4.28 8.82
N TYR A 305 22.97 5.23 9.75
CA TYR A 305 23.92 6.31 9.99
C TYR A 305 24.73 6.09 11.28
N GLY A 306 24.55 4.95 11.95
CA GLY A 306 25.23 4.65 13.21
C GLY A 306 24.60 5.35 14.43
N ASN A 307 23.43 5.99 14.29
CA ASN A 307 22.74 6.57 15.46
C ASN A 307 22.09 5.46 16.29
N PRO A 308 22.05 5.58 17.63
CA PRO A 308 21.28 4.68 18.48
C PRO A 308 19.78 4.79 18.20
N MET A 309 19.05 3.69 18.43
CA MET A 309 17.60 3.64 18.23
C MET A 309 16.86 4.44 19.31
N ASP A 310 16.03 5.40 18.91
CA ASP A 310 15.22 6.23 19.81
C ASP A 310 13.76 5.75 19.81
N LEU A 311 13.36 5.08 20.89
CA LEU A 311 12.00 4.59 21.10
C LEU A 311 11.07 5.61 21.79
N THR A 312 11.54 6.84 22.05
CA THR A 312 10.77 7.88 22.77
C THR A 312 9.98 8.83 21.89
N VAL A 313 10.16 8.74 20.58
CA VAL A 313 9.64 9.73 19.60
C VAL A 313 8.17 9.55 19.20
N GLY A 314 7.51 8.51 19.72
CA GLY A 314 6.11 8.20 19.45
C GLY A 314 5.92 6.75 19.02
N ARG A 315 4.82 6.44 18.34
CA ARG A 315 4.51 5.10 17.80
C ARG A 315 5.39 4.66 16.62
N GLN A 316 6.23 5.54 16.08
CA GLN A 316 7.13 5.27 14.96
C GLN A 316 8.51 5.86 15.24
N LEU A 317 9.58 5.18 14.84
CA LEU A 317 10.97 5.61 15.10
C LEU A 317 11.39 6.73 14.14
N SER A 318 10.72 7.88 14.20
CA SER A 318 10.83 8.98 13.22
C SER A 318 12.17 9.72 13.18
N LYS A 319 13.06 9.47 14.16
CA LYS A 319 14.44 9.99 14.17
C LYS A 319 15.46 9.01 13.58
N ASN A 320 15.09 7.74 13.41
CA ASN A 320 15.98 6.71 12.86
C ASN A 320 15.53 6.34 11.45
N PHE A 321 16.49 6.03 10.59
CA PHE A 321 16.19 5.61 9.22
C PHE A 321 16.87 4.28 8.90
N GLY A 322 16.03 3.26 8.69
CA GLY A 322 16.50 1.89 8.48
C GLY A 322 17.16 1.28 9.71
N PHE A 323 17.82 0.13 9.52
CA PHE A 323 18.48 -0.63 10.58
C PHE A 323 19.83 -1.18 10.11
N VAL A 324 20.78 -1.23 11.05
CA VAL A 324 21.96 -2.08 11.02
C VAL A 324 22.03 -2.79 12.36
N ALA A 325 22.01 -4.12 12.36
CA ALA A 325 22.33 -4.92 13.55
C ALA A 325 23.43 -5.91 13.21
N ALA A 326 24.51 -5.94 13.98
CA ALA A 326 25.66 -6.83 13.75
C ALA A 326 26.53 -6.94 15.03
N PRO A 327 27.52 -7.85 15.08
CA PRO A 327 28.64 -7.76 16.02
C PRO A 327 29.33 -6.38 15.99
N ASP A 328 29.99 -5.95 17.07
CA ASP A 328 30.42 -4.56 17.26
C ASP A 328 31.42 -4.04 16.20
N MET A 329 32.41 -4.85 15.79
CA MET A 329 33.35 -4.45 14.73
C MET A 329 32.64 -4.50 13.37
N ALA A 330 31.88 -5.57 13.10
CA ALA A 330 31.10 -5.72 11.87
C ALA A 330 30.13 -4.54 11.64
N SER A 331 29.36 -4.14 12.67
CA SER A 331 28.44 -2.99 12.67
C SER A 331 29.14 -1.70 12.21
N THR A 332 30.36 -1.48 12.70
CA THR A 332 31.18 -0.31 12.36
C THR A 332 31.65 -0.35 10.89
N VAL A 333 32.00 -1.54 10.38
CA VAL A 333 32.37 -1.73 8.95
C VAL A 333 31.16 -1.53 8.05
N ILE A 334 30.02 -2.14 8.38
CA ILE A 334 28.76 -2.05 7.63
C ILE A 334 28.31 -0.59 7.49
N THR A 335 28.32 0.17 8.59
CA THR A 335 27.91 1.59 8.58
C THR A 335 28.79 2.40 7.63
N ARG A 336 30.12 2.23 7.68
CA ARG A 336 31.05 2.88 6.73
C ARG A 336 30.84 2.43 5.28
N GLN A 337 30.51 1.16 5.05
CA GLN A 337 30.20 0.67 3.72
C GLN A 337 28.89 1.29 3.19
N LEU A 338 27.89 1.51 4.03
CA LEU A 338 26.64 2.20 3.70
C LEU A 338 26.85 3.70 3.43
N GLU A 339 27.75 4.37 4.15
CA GLU A 339 28.21 5.73 3.80
C GLU A 339 28.90 5.78 2.43
N ALA A 340 29.66 4.72 2.08
CA ALA A 340 30.35 4.57 0.81
C ALA A 340 29.48 4.01 -0.33
N VAL A 341 28.28 3.50 -0.06
CA VAL A 341 27.25 3.30 -1.08
C VAL A 341 26.70 4.69 -1.42
N PRO A 342 26.63 5.09 -2.71
CA PRO A 342 25.99 6.34 -3.08
C PRO A 342 24.46 6.22 -2.92
N LEU A 343 23.99 6.30 -1.67
CA LEU A 343 22.60 6.52 -1.26
C LEU A 343 22.05 7.87 -1.80
N GLY A 344 22.85 8.63 -2.57
CA GLY A 344 22.46 9.79 -3.36
C GLY A 344 21.50 9.52 -4.52
N ARG A 345 21.01 8.29 -4.72
CA ARG A 345 19.76 8.03 -5.47
C ARG A 345 18.50 7.99 -4.59
N LEU A 346 18.64 7.92 -3.26
CA LEU A 346 17.56 7.99 -2.27
C LEU A 346 17.45 9.41 -1.73
N GLN A 347 16.84 10.29 -2.52
CA GLN A 347 16.69 11.72 -2.22
C GLN A 347 16.07 11.96 -0.83
N PRO A 348 16.72 12.83 -0.04
CA PRO A 348 16.00 13.94 0.56
C PRO A 348 16.60 15.28 0.13
N GLN A 349 15.69 16.23 -0.10
CA GLN A 349 15.92 17.67 -0.29
C GLN A 349 16.47 18.19 -1.62
N ALA A 350 16.23 19.49 -1.77
CA ALA A 350 16.39 20.31 -2.96
C ALA A 350 17.83 20.82 -3.17
N LEU A 351 17.97 21.59 -4.26
CA LEU A 351 19.14 22.36 -4.72
C LEU A 351 20.24 21.61 -5.49
N SER A 352 20.21 21.86 -6.81
CA SER A 352 21.37 22.01 -7.70
C SER A 352 22.37 20.85 -7.85
N ARG A 353 22.10 19.97 -8.81
CA ARG A 353 22.68 20.04 -10.18
C ARG A 353 22.14 18.89 -11.04
N GLY A 354 21.49 19.24 -12.15
CA GLY A 354 20.96 18.29 -13.14
C GLY A 354 20.89 18.91 -14.52
N LEU A 355 21.94 18.69 -15.30
CA LEU A 355 22.04 18.68 -16.76
C LEU A 355 22.88 17.41 -17.03
N GLU A 356 22.57 16.49 -17.94
CA GLU A 356 21.70 16.46 -19.13
C GLU A 356 20.97 15.07 -19.15
N LEU A 357 20.07 14.66 -20.06
CA LEU A 357 19.54 15.16 -21.34
C LEU A 357 17.99 15.05 -21.36
N GLY A 358 17.34 15.79 -22.27
CA GLY A 358 16.06 15.33 -22.85
C GLY A 358 14.73 15.86 -22.30
N THR A 359 14.54 17.18 -22.15
CA THR A 359 13.22 17.89 -22.22
C THR A 359 13.35 19.44 -22.13
N ALA A 360 14.15 20.03 -23.02
CA ALA A 360 14.75 21.35 -22.80
C ALA A 360 13.95 22.60 -23.22
N ARG A 361 12.61 22.57 -23.37
CA ARG A 361 11.84 23.76 -23.87
C ARG A 361 10.73 24.31 -22.98
N THR A 362 10.15 23.54 -22.05
CA THR A 362 9.09 24.04 -21.14
C THR A 362 9.57 24.32 -19.72
N ALA A 363 10.55 23.56 -19.20
CA ALA A 363 11.09 23.75 -17.84
C ALA A 363 11.87 25.07 -17.65
N ALA A 364 12.44 25.63 -18.71
CA ALA A 364 13.28 26.84 -18.65
C ALA A 364 12.51 28.09 -18.19
N ALA A 365 11.23 28.23 -18.57
CA ALA A 365 10.38 29.35 -18.18
C ALA A 365 10.07 29.34 -16.68
N ILE A 366 9.81 28.16 -16.12
CA ILE A 366 9.45 27.97 -14.71
C ILE A 366 10.69 28.12 -13.81
N SER A 367 11.83 27.56 -14.22
CA SER A 367 13.10 27.64 -13.48
C SER A 367 13.59 29.08 -13.32
N ASN A 368 13.47 29.92 -14.36
CA ASN A 368 13.81 31.34 -14.27
C ASN A 368 12.86 32.11 -13.34
N ALA A 369 11.55 31.89 -13.42
CA ALA A 369 10.58 32.55 -12.52
C ALA A 369 10.87 32.22 -11.04
N VAL A 370 11.17 30.96 -10.72
CA VAL A 370 11.50 30.53 -9.34
C VAL A 370 12.85 31.10 -8.89
N ARG A 371 13.89 31.13 -9.75
CA ARG A 371 15.18 31.75 -9.41
C ARG A 371 15.07 33.25 -9.10
N THR A 372 14.32 34.00 -9.91
CA THR A 372 14.12 35.44 -9.68
C THR A 372 13.37 35.71 -8.37
N ILE A 373 12.39 34.87 -8.01
CA ILE A 373 11.68 34.99 -6.73
C ILE A 373 12.61 34.65 -5.55
N LEU A 374 13.44 33.61 -5.65
CA LEU A 374 14.36 33.22 -4.58
C LEU A 374 15.49 34.25 -4.35
N SER A 375 16.06 34.83 -5.41
CA SER A 375 17.15 35.81 -5.25
C SER A 375 16.68 37.13 -4.63
N CYS A 376 15.40 37.48 -4.76
CA CYS A 376 14.83 38.67 -4.12
C CYS A 376 14.50 38.48 -2.62
N MET A 377 14.42 37.25 -2.11
CA MET A 377 14.11 37.00 -0.69
C MET A 377 15.32 36.80 0.23
N LEU A 378 16.54 36.65 -0.33
CA LEU A 378 17.75 36.27 0.43
C LEU A 378 18.89 37.31 0.36
N HIS A 379 18.56 38.61 0.36
CA HIS A 379 19.54 39.69 0.54
C HIS A 379 19.19 40.56 1.76
N SER A 380 19.59 40.09 2.94
CA SER A 380 19.84 40.96 4.09
C SER A 380 21.33 41.32 4.12
N PRO A 381 21.71 42.60 4.11
CA PRO A 381 23.12 42.99 4.22
C PRO A 381 23.63 42.75 5.64
N SER A 382 24.67 41.91 5.76
CA SER A 382 25.41 41.71 7.00
C SER A 382 26.27 42.95 7.31
N ALA A 383 26.07 43.56 8.48
CA ALA A 383 26.98 44.55 9.05
C ALA A 383 27.34 44.13 10.48
N GLN A 384 28.58 43.65 10.68
CA GLN A 384 29.15 43.45 12.01
C GLN A 384 29.63 44.80 12.56
N PRO A 385 29.32 45.16 13.82
CA PRO A 385 30.10 46.12 14.57
C PRO A 385 31.28 45.41 15.26
N SER A 386 32.50 45.88 15.04
CA SER A 386 33.68 45.40 15.74
C SER A 386 33.74 45.96 17.16
N ILE A 387 33.71 45.08 18.17
CA ILE A 387 33.91 45.47 19.57
C ILE A 387 35.41 45.68 19.83
N LYS A 388 35.79 46.90 20.24
CA LYS A 388 36.94 47.15 21.10
C LYS A 388 36.44 47.75 22.40
N ASN A 389 36.77 47.12 23.52
CA ASN A 389 36.75 47.69 24.86
C ASN A 389 38.24 47.99 25.22
N PRO A 390 38.58 48.99 26.07
CA PRO A 390 38.26 48.87 27.50
C PRO A 390 37.88 50.18 28.22
N ASN A 391 37.16 49.99 29.34
CA ASN A 391 37.14 50.84 30.55
C ASN A 391 36.57 52.27 30.43
N GLY A 392 35.36 52.43 30.95
CA GLY A 392 34.73 53.73 31.19
C GLY A 392 33.40 53.56 31.93
N TYR A 393 33.44 53.09 33.19
CA TYR A 393 32.27 53.14 34.05
C TYR A 393 32.08 54.59 34.52
N GLU A 394 30.97 55.22 34.15
CA GLU A 394 30.51 56.44 34.80
C GLU A 394 29.04 56.27 35.20
N GLN A 395 28.79 56.31 36.51
CA GLN A 395 27.43 56.33 37.05
C GLN A 395 26.86 57.73 36.82
N VAL A 396 25.67 57.82 36.25
CA VAL A 396 24.85 59.04 36.32
C VAL A 396 23.56 58.70 37.05
N GLN A 397 23.27 59.49 38.08
CA GLN A 397 22.26 59.23 39.10
C GLN A 397 20.83 59.38 38.54
N LEU A 398 19.88 58.67 39.16
CA LEU A 398 18.49 59.10 39.11
C LEU A 398 18.39 60.54 39.64
N ARG A 399 17.72 61.40 38.89
CA ARG A 399 17.24 62.69 39.39
C ARG A 399 15.74 62.71 39.18
N GLU A 400 15.01 62.69 40.28
CA GLU A 400 13.57 62.91 40.27
C GLU A 400 13.25 64.36 39.85
N LEU A 401 11.99 64.58 39.52
CA LEU A 401 11.48 65.79 38.88
C LEU A 401 11.77 67.05 39.71
N ASP A 402 11.98 68.17 39.02
CA ASP A 402 11.08 69.31 39.20
C ASP A 402 11.16 70.35 38.06
N ASP A 403 10.05 71.07 37.95
CA ASP A 403 9.78 72.32 37.22
C ASP A 403 9.48 72.30 35.70
N TYR A 404 8.51 73.14 35.34
CA TYR A 404 7.85 73.27 34.05
C TYR A 404 8.64 74.18 33.10
N GLY A 405 8.80 73.77 31.83
CA GLY A 405 9.50 74.56 30.83
C GLY A 405 9.21 74.15 29.39
N SER A 406 7.97 74.30 28.93
CA SER A 406 7.64 74.15 27.51
C SER A 406 8.43 75.18 26.67
N PRO A 407 9.25 74.78 25.69
CA PRO A 407 9.86 75.74 24.78
C PRO A 407 8.76 76.38 23.92
N PRO A 408 8.81 77.71 23.66
CA PRO A 408 7.76 78.39 22.91
C PRO A 408 7.73 77.89 21.45
N LEU A 409 6.53 77.53 21.00
CA LEU A 409 6.24 77.30 19.58
C LEU A 409 6.35 78.64 18.83
N ASP A 410 7.38 78.76 17.99
CA ASP A 410 7.57 79.88 17.06
C ASP A 410 6.37 80.01 16.09
N PRO A 411 5.55 81.09 16.18
CA PRO A 411 4.35 81.23 15.36
C PRO A 411 4.62 81.49 13.87
N HIS A 412 5.87 81.74 13.48
CA HIS A 412 6.21 82.19 12.12
C HIS A 412 7.01 81.18 11.29
N LYS A 413 7.29 79.98 11.82
CA LYS A 413 7.86 78.89 11.03
C LYS A 413 6.80 78.22 10.15
N THR A 414 6.35 78.97 9.14
CA THR A 414 5.49 78.50 8.05
C THR A 414 6.13 77.25 7.44
N THR A 415 5.62 76.08 7.80
CA THR A 415 6.20 74.81 7.36
C THR A 415 5.99 74.70 5.87
N GLN A 416 7.04 74.97 5.08
CA GLN A 416 6.98 74.82 3.64
C GLN A 416 6.69 73.35 3.33
N LEU A 417 5.46 73.05 2.89
CA LEU A 417 5.08 71.68 2.55
C LEU A 417 5.98 71.19 1.43
N THR A 418 6.75 70.13 1.70
CA THR A 418 7.60 69.54 0.67
C THR A 418 6.72 69.03 -0.48
N PRO A 419 6.96 69.46 -1.73
CA PRO A 419 6.09 69.11 -2.84
C PRO A 419 6.27 67.63 -3.19
N TYR A 420 5.16 66.89 -3.26
CA TYR A 420 5.17 65.49 -3.67
C TYR A 420 5.68 65.34 -5.11
N THR A 421 6.82 64.67 -5.26
CA THR A 421 7.36 64.22 -6.55
C THR A 421 6.78 62.88 -6.95
N ARG A 422 6.13 62.83 -8.13
CA ARG A 422 5.53 61.60 -8.68
C ARG A 422 6.53 60.85 -9.57
N TYR A 423 6.62 59.53 -9.40
CA TYR A 423 7.55 58.70 -10.18
C TYR A 423 6.83 57.89 -11.28
N PRO A 424 7.58 57.27 -12.23
CA PRO A 424 7.02 56.32 -13.19
C PRO A 424 6.29 55.17 -12.48
N THR A 425 5.21 54.65 -13.07
CA THR A 425 4.35 53.62 -12.45
C THR A 425 5.11 52.35 -12.03
N VAL A 426 6.18 52.01 -12.76
CA VAL A 426 7.05 50.84 -12.55
C VAL A 426 8.26 51.17 -11.65
N SER A 427 8.27 52.33 -10.98
CA SER A 427 9.24 52.62 -9.91
C SER A 427 8.93 51.80 -8.65
N GLY A 428 9.97 51.35 -7.94
CA GLY A 428 9.84 50.55 -6.72
C GLY A 428 9.10 51.26 -5.57
N ASP A 429 9.11 52.60 -5.55
CA ASP A 429 8.36 53.42 -4.58
C ASP A 429 6.92 53.74 -5.05
N GLU A 430 6.52 53.30 -6.25
CA GLU A 430 5.16 53.48 -6.79
C GLU A 430 4.38 52.14 -6.77
N TRP A 431 4.00 51.58 -7.94
CA TRP A 431 3.13 50.40 -8.05
C TRP A 431 3.85 49.15 -8.61
N ALA A 432 5.19 49.19 -8.74
CA ALA A 432 5.95 48.10 -9.34
C ALA A 432 5.75 46.75 -8.62
N PHE A 433 5.70 46.77 -7.28
CA PHE A 433 5.55 45.55 -6.48
C PHE A 433 4.18 44.90 -6.70
N GLU A 434 3.09 45.68 -6.72
CA GLU A 434 1.74 45.18 -6.98
C GLU A 434 1.57 44.68 -8.42
N ILE A 435 2.23 45.31 -9.40
CA ILE A 435 2.25 44.87 -10.79
C ILE A 435 2.97 43.51 -10.90
N ILE A 436 4.15 43.37 -10.28
CA ILE A 436 4.91 42.11 -10.26
C ILE A 436 4.10 40.98 -9.59
N LEU A 437 3.47 41.25 -8.44
CA LEU A 437 2.62 40.27 -7.76
C LEU A 437 1.36 39.92 -8.55
N SER A 438 0.76 40.86 -9.28
CA SER A 438 -0.38 40.61 -10.18
C SER A 438 0.00 39.68 -11.34
N LEU A 439 1.18 39.88 -11.94
CA LEU A 439 1.72 39.02 -12.99
C LEU A 439 2.08 37.64 -12.44
N ALA A 440 2.74 37.57 -11.28
CA ALA A 440 3.10 36.30 -10.64
C ALA A 440 1.86 35.47 -10.27
N SER A 441 0.84 36.09 -9.65
CA SER A 441 -0.45 35.46 -9.35
C SER A 441 -1.10 34.88 -10.61
N THR A 442 -1.12 35.63 -11.71
CA THR A 442 -1.70 35.20 -12.99
C THR A 442 -0.92 34.04 -13.61
N GLY A 443 0.42 34.05 -13.52
CA GLY A 443 1.27 32.93 -13.95
C GLY A 443 1.05 31.66 -13.14
N ILE A 444 0.90 31.76 -11.81
CA ILE A 444 0.58 30.61 -10.94
C ILE A 444 -0.80 30.04 -11.30
N PHE A 445 -1.80 30.90 -11.55
CA PHE A 445 -3.14 30.46 -11.96
C PHE A 445 -3.12 29.74 -13.31
N ALA A 446 -2.41 30.26 -14.30
CA ALA A 446 -2.21 29.57 -15.59
C ALA A 446 -1.48 28.23 -15.43
N GLY A 447 -0.54 28.12 -14.48
CA GLY A 447 0.11 26.86 -14.11
C GLY A 447 -0.87 25.81 -13.57
N ILE A 448 -1.78 26.22 -12.66
CA ILE A 448 -2.85 25.36 -12.12
C ILE A 448 -3.73 24.82 -13.26
N VAL A 449 -4.18 25.68 -14.17
CA VAL A 449 -4.99 25.29 -15.34
C VAL A 449 -4.23 24.32 -16.26
N THR A 450 -2.94 24.57 -16.49
CA THR A 450 -2.08 23.70 -17.31
C THR A 450 -1.91 22.32 -16.67
N ILE A 451 -1.76 22.24 -15.34
CA ILE A 451 -1.68 20.97 -14.61
C ILE A 451 -2.98 20.17 -14.77
N PHE A 452 -4.15 20.81 -14.68
CA PHE A 452 -5.42 20.13 -14.94
C PHE A 452 -5.49 19.56 -16.37
N PHE A 453 -5.10 20.32 -17.40
CA PHE A 453 -5.05 19.79 -18.77
C PHE A 453 -4.09 18.61 -18.94
N LEU A 454 -2.96 18.58 -18.23
CA LEU A 454 -1.96 17.52 -18.33
C LEU A 454 -2.35 16.23 -17.59
N ILE A 455 -3.17 16.30 -16.53
CA ILE A 455 -3.65 15.14 -15.76
C ILE A 455 -4.94 14.53 -16.37
N HIS A 456 -5.63 15.24 -17.25
CA HIS A 456 -6.92 14.79 -17.80
C HIS A 456 -6.82 13.41 -18.50
N ASP A 457 -7.71 12.48 -18.12
CA ASP A 457 -7.75 11.07 -18.58
C ASP A 457 -6.43 10.26 -18.38
N ARG A 458 -5.49 10.74 -17.55
CA ARG A 458 -4.25 10.01 -17.19
C ARG A 458 -4.45 9.11 -15.96
N PRO A 459 -3.78 7.95 -15.89
CA PRO A 459 -3.79 7.12 -14.69
C PRO A 459 -2.91 7.75 -13.59
N LEU A 460 -3.30 7.56 -12.32
CA LEU A 460 -2.67 8.24 -11.18
C LEU A 460 -1.17 7.91 -10.99
N TYR A 461 -0.70 6.75 -11.48
CA TYR A 461 0.71 6.36 -11.40
C TYR A 461 1.62 7.11 -12.40
N GLU A 462 1.08 7.75 -13.45
CA GLU A 462 1.86 8.59 -14.37
C GLU A 462 2.24 9.96 -13.76
N TRP A 463 1.77 10.24 -12.54
CA TRP A 463 2.13 11.43 -11.79
C TRP A 463 3.57 11.35 -11.25
N THR A 464 4.48 12.06 -11.92
CA THR A 464 5.93 12.05 -11.62
C THR A 464 6.38 13.03 -10.54
N LEU A 465 5.50 13.90 -10.04
CA LEU A 465 5.85 14.87 -9.01
C LEU A 465 5.77 14.23 -7.60
N PRO A 466 6.74 14.50 -6.70
CA PRO A 466 6.82 13.83 -5.39
C PRO A 466 5.75 14.25 -4.37
N VAL A 467 4.88 15.19 -4.74
CA VAL A 467 3.78 15.72 -3.92
C VAL A 467 2.47 15.35 -4.62
N SER A 468 1.47 14.85 -3.88
CA SER A 468 0.20 14.42 -4.48
C SER A 468 -0.49 15.55 -5.29
N PRO A 469 -1.29 15.24 -6.34
CA PRO A 469 -2.00 16.25 -7.11
C PRO A 469 -2.79 17.24 -6.24
N ASN A 470 -3.54 16.73 -5.25
CA ASN A 470 -4.33 17.55 -4.34
C ASN A 470 -3.45 18.49 -3.49
N SER A 471 -2.32 17.98 -2.96
CA SER A 471 -1.37 18.79 -2.20
C SER A 471 -0.67 19.84 -3.07
N THR A 472 -0.34 19.52 -4.32
CA THR A 472 0.24 20.47 -5.30
C THR A 472 -0.72 21.59 -5.64
N ILE A 473 -2.00 21.27 -5.93
CA ILE A 473 -3.04 22.27 -6.20
C ILE A 473 -3.34 23.10 -4.94
N SER A 474 -3.38 22.50 -3.75
CA SER A 474 -3.55 23.22 -2.48
C SER A 474 -2.42 24.23 -2.23
N PHE A 475 -1.17 23.85 -2.46
CA PHE A 475 -0.01 24.75 -2.35
C PHE A 475 -0.07 25.91 -3.37
N LEU A 476 -0.31 25.60 -4.65
CA LEU A 476 -0.35 26.61 -5.72
C LEU A 476 -1.53 27.58 -5.54
N THR A 477 -2.71 27.09 -5.15
CA THR A 477 -3.88 27.94 -4.88
C THR A 477 -3.64 28.84 -3.67
N THR A 478 -2.99 28.34 -2.62
CA THR A 478 -2.59 29.14 -1.45
C THR A 478 -1.59 30.24 -1.82
N ALA A 479 -0.55 29.92 -2.60
CA ALA A 479 0.44 30.90 -3.06
C ALA A 479 -0.16 31.97 -3.99
N CYS A 480 -0.98 31.56 -4.96
CA CYS A 480 -1.72 32.48 -5.83
C CYS A 480 -2.62 33.42 -5.01
N SER A 481 -3.34 32.87 -4.04
CA SER A 481 -4.26 33.61 -3.17
C SER A 481 -3.54 34.61 -2.25
N ALA A 482 -2.36 34.28 -1.73
CA ALA A 482 -1.55 35.21 -0.94
C ALA A 482 -1.10 36.43 -1.77
N ALA A 483 -0.65 36.22 -3.01
CA ALA A 483 -0.28 37.29 -3.93
C ALA A 483 -1.47 38.20 -4.29
N LEU A 484 -2.66 37.63 -4.51
CA LEU A 484 -3.90 38.39 -4.71
C LEU A 484 -4.24 39.27 -3.49
N MET A 485 -4.20 38.71 -2.29
CA MET A 485 -4.60 39.44 -1.07
C MET A 485 -3.65 40.59 -0.72
N HIS A 486 -2.36 40.46 -1.03
CA HIS A 486 -1.43 41.59 -0.91
C HIS A 486 -1.86 42.77 -1.78
N ASN A 487 -2.18 42.53 -3.06
CA ASN A 487 -2.63 43.57 -3.98
C ASN A 487 -3.94 44.23 -3.55
N VAL A 488 -4.92 43.42 -3.11
CA VAL A 488 -6.20 43.93 -2.60
C VAL A 488 -6.00 44.80 -1.36
N SER A 489 -5.19 44.35 -0.41
CA SER A 489 -4.86 45.08 0.82
C SER A 489 -4.19 46.44 0.52
N SER A 490 -3.14 46.45 -0.30
CA SER A 490 -2.44 47.68 -0.73
C SER A 490 -3.37 48.65 -1.48
N CYS A 491 -4.29 48.13 -2.32
CA CYS A 491 -5.27 48.95 -3.02
C CYS A 491 -6.31 49.57 -2.05
N ILE A 492 -6.87 48.81 -1.11
CA ILE A 492 -7.78 49.33 -0.07
C ILE A 492 -7.06 50.40 0.77
N GLY A 493 -5.81 50.13 1.18
CA GLY A 493 -4.96 51.07 1.90
C GLY A 493 -4.74 52.39 1.14
N GLN A 494 -4.53 52.35 -0.18
CA GLN A 494 -4.40 53.58 -0.97
C GLN A 494 -5.74 54.29 -1.21
N LEU A 495 -6.85 53.54 -1.33
CA LEU A 495 -8.19 54.12 -1.51
C LEU A 495 -8.67 54.88 -0.27
N LYS A 496 -8.22 54.49 0.94
CA LYS A 496 -8.37 55.25 2.19
C LYS A 496 -8.01 56.73 1.99
N TRP A 497 -6.81 57.00 1.48
CA TRP A 497 -6.30 58.37 1.27
C TRP A 497 -7.04 59.14 0.17
N LEU A 498 -7.49 58.45 -0.89
CA LEU A 498 -8.32 59.09 -1.91
C LEU A 498 -9.71 59.47 -1.38
N HIS A 499 -10.31 58.66 -0.50
CA HIS A 499 -11.62 58.90 0.07
C HIS A 499 -11.64 60.16 0.95
N PHE A 500 -10.68 60.27 1.89
CA PHE A 500 -10.55 61.43 2.78
C PHE A 500 -10.10 62.72 2.06
N LYS A 501 -9.46 62.62 0.89
CA LYS A 501 -9.14 63.83 0.10
C LYS A 501 -10.37 64.42 -0.61
N GLN A 502 -11.30 63.58 -1.07
CA GLN A 502 -12.41 64.05 -1.91
C GLN A 502 -13.44 64.89 -1.14
N ARG A 503 -13.73 64.52 0.12
CA ARG A 503 -14.65 65.23 1.03
C ARG A 503 -14.23 64.98 2.49
N PRO A 504 -14.59 65.85 3.44
CA PRO A 504 -14.46 65.53 4.87
C PRO A 504 -15.36 64.34 5.23
N HIS A 505 -14.82 63.42 6.02
CA HIS A 505 -15.49 62.21 6.51
C HIS A 505 -15.11 61.98 7.98
N GLN A 506 -15.90 61.18 8.71
CA GLN A 506 -15.60 60.83 10.11
C GLN A 506 -14.24 60.12 10.21
N LEU A 507 -13.40 60.56 11.16
CA LEU A 507 -12.07 60.00 11.38
C LEU A 507 -12.10 58.49 11.69
N TYR A 508 -13.13 58.01 12.38
CA TYR A 508 -13.35 56.58 12.66
C TYR A 508 -13.44 55.70 11.40
N ASN A 509 -13.82 56.26 10.23
CA ASN A 509 -13.76 55.50 8.99
C ASN A 509 -12.32 55.14 8.58
N LEU A 510 -11.30 55.88 9.03
CA LEU A 510 -9.89 55.58 8.78
C LEU A 510 -9.52 54.19 9.32
N GLU A 511 -10.00 53.85 10.52
CA GLU A 511 -9.86 52.54 11.15
C GLU A 511 -10.57 51.46 10.34
N ARG A 512 -11.80 51.73 9.86
CA ARG A 512 -12.57 50.75 9.06
C ARG A 512 -11.94 50.40 7.71
N PHE A 513 -11.32 51.37 7.04
CA PHE A 513 -10.51 51.08 5.84
C PHE A 513 -9.28 50.21 6.19
N ASP A 514 -8.70 50.38 7.38
CA ASP A 514 -7.56 49.59 7.84
C ASP A 514 -7.98 48.15 8.21
N GLU A 515 -9.06 48.00 9.00
CA GLU A 515 -9.70 46.70 9.28
C GLU A 515 -10.01 45.93 7.99
N ALA A 516 -10.62 46.58 7.00
CA ALA A 516 -10.95 45.98 5.70
C ALA A 516 -9.71 45.46 4.96
N SER A 517 -8.59 46.18 5.04
CA SER A 517 -7.33 45.78 4.40
C SER A 517 -6.64 44.58 5.09
N ARG A 518 -7.02 44.25 6.34
CA ARG A 518 -6.39 43.19 7.15
C ARG A 518 -7.05 41.81 7.00
N GLY A 519 -8.29 41.72 6.51
CA GLY A 519 -8.94 40.42 6.31
C GLY A 519 -10.46 40.43 6.11
N PRO A 520 -11.09 39.24 6.05
CA PRO A 520 -12.50 39.08 5.69
C PRO A 520 -13.46 39.65 6.76
N TYR A 521 -13.12 39.56 8.05
CA TYR A 521 -13.94 40.13 9.14
C TYR A 521 -14.08 41.64 9.00
N GLY A 522 -12.95 42.36 8.87
CA GLY A 522 -12.95 43.81 8.64
C GLY A 522 -13.58 44.20 7.30
N SER A 523 -13.44 43.36 6.27
CA SER A 523 -14.13 43.56 4.99
C SER A 523 -15.66 43.49 5.14
N MET A 524 -16.16 42.57 5.97
CA MET A 524 -17.59 42.43 6.26
C MET A 524 -18.11 43.61 7.09
N THR A 525 -17.41 44.02 8.15
CA THR A 525 -17.80 45.19 8.96
C THR A 525 -17.77 46.50 8.16
N PHE A 526 -16.86 46.61 7.19
CA PHE A 526 -16.77 47.73 6.24
C PHE A 526 -17.96 47.79 5.30
N LEU A 527 -18.33 46.67 4.66
CA LEU A 527 -19.49 46.60 3.75
C LEU A 527 -20.82 46.92 4.44
N MET A 528 -20.96 46.60 5.73
CA MET A 528 -22.16 46.90 6.52
C MET A 528 -22.26 48.36 6.98
N ARG A 529 -21.12 49.03 7.26
CA ARG A 529 -21.12 50.34 7.95
C ARG A 529 -20.60 51.51 7.11
N VAL A 530 -19.91 51.27 6.00
CA VAL A 530 -19.37 52.32 5.12
C VAL A 530 -20.15 52.35 3.80
N LYS A 531 -20.49 53.57 3.31
CA LYS A 531 -21.19 53.73 2.03
C LYS A 531 -20.37 53.16 0.87
N TRP A 532 -21.05 52.42 -0.01
CA TRP A 532 -20.44 51.69 -1.12
C TRP A 532 -19.58 52.59 -2.00
N ASN A 533 -18.33 52.17 -2.20
CA ASN A 533 -17.33 52.89 -2.98
C ASN A 533 -16.34 51.88 -3.61
N LEU A 534 -15.28 52.36 -4.28
CA LEU A 534 -14.34 51.47 -4.96
C LEU A 534 -13.67 50.46 -4.00
N ALA A 535 -13.41 50.80 -2.74
CA ALA A 535 -12.84 49.86 -1.76
C ALA A 535 -13.84 48.78 -1.32
N SER A 536 -15.15 48.98 -1.49
CA SER A 536 -16.17 47.94 -1.26
C SER A 536 -16.01 46.77 -2.23
N ILE A 537 -15.52 47.01 -3.45
CA ILE A 537 -15.19 45.94 -4.40
C ILE A 537 -13.99 45.13 -3.88
N GLY A 538 -12.96 45.79 -3.35
CA GLY A 538 -11.84 45.13 -2.68
C GLY A 538 -12.29 44.28 -1.49
N ALA A 539 -13.15 44.81 -0.62
CA ALA A 539 -13.72 44.08 0.51
C ALA A 539 -14.52 42.84 0.09
N LEU A 540 -15.31 42.94 -0.98
CA LEU A 540 -16.04 41.80 -1.53
C LEU A 540 -15.10 40.71 -2.07
N ILE A 541 -14.02 41.10 -2.77
CA ILE A 541 -12.98 40.18 -3.25
C ILE A 541 -12.32 39.43 -2.08
N THR A 542 -12.01 40.13 -0.97
CA THR A 542 -11.45 39.52 0.26
C THR A 542 -12.38 38.46 0.87
N ILE A 543 -13.70 38.63 0.75
CA ILE A 543 -14.69 37.64 1.21
C ILE A 543 -14.78 36.46 0.23
N CYS A 544 -14.96 36.72 -1.07
CA CYS A 544 -15.03 35.67 -2.10
C CYS A 544 -13.79 34.77 -2.14
N ARG A 545 -12.62 35.31 -1.79
CA ARG A 545 -11.36 34.58 -1.64
C ARG A 545 -11.45 33.36 -0.70
N LEU A 546 -12.36 33.34 0.27
CA LEU A 546 -12.52 32.19 1.18
C LEU A 546 -12.93 30.91 0.43
N ALA A 547 -13.68 31.02 -0.67
CA ALA A 547 -14.08 29.88 -1.49
C ALA A 547 -13.00 29.45 -2.50
N PHE A 548 -11.92 30.22 -2.68
CA PHE A 548 -10.95 30.03 -3.77
C PHE A 548 -10.22 28.67 -3.72
N SER A 549 -9.76 28.24 -2.55
CA SER A 549 -9.04 26.95 -2.43
C SER A 549 -9.98 25.74 -2.44
N PRO A 550 -11.11 25.71 -1.70
CA PRO A 550 -12.08 24.62 -1.80
C PRO A 550 -12.58 24.38 -3.24
N LEU A 551 -13.01 25.43 -3.95
CA LEU A 551 -13.50 25.32 -5.33
C LEU A 551 -12.44 24.81 -6.30
N ALA A 552 -11.16 25.09 -6.05
CA ALA A 552 -10.07 24.60 -6.89
C ALA A 552 -9.66 23.14 -6.59
N GLN A 553 -9.99 22.60 -5.41
CA GLN A 553 -9.75 21.20 -5.04
C GLN A 553 -10.85 20.27 -5.57
N GLU A 554 -12.11 20.72 -5.55
CA GLU A 554 -13.29 20.02 -6.12
C GLU A 554 -13.25 19.81 -7.65
N VAL A 555 -12.20 20.29 -8.32
CA VAL A 555 -11.94 20.06 -9.74
C VAL A 555 -11.48 18.62 -10.00
N ILE A 556 -10.89 17.93 -9.00
CA ILE A 556 -10.31 16.58 -9.12
C ILE A 556 -11.28 15.51 -8.57
N ASP A 557 -11.73 14.63 -9.45
CA ASP A 557 -12.47 13.38 -9.20
C ASP A 557 -11.42 12.20 -9.31
N LEU A 558 -11.64 10.92 -8.94
CA LEU A 558 -10.61 9.81 -9.02
C LEU A 558 -11.14 8.37 -9.37
N LYS A 559 -10.59 7.56 -10.30
CA LYS A 559 -11.07 6.14 -10.57
C LYS A 559 -10.07 5.00 -10.44
N PRO A 560 -10.63 3.79 -10.29
CA PRO A 560 -10.21 2.56 -10.97
C PRO A 560 -10.71 2.42 -12.44
N ARG A 561 -9.81 2.06 -13.35
CA ARG A 561 -10.05 1.59 -14.74
C ARG A 561 -9.07 0.41 -14.93
N ASP A 562 -9.54 -0.78 -15.29
CA ASP A 562 -8.71 -1.99 -15.31
C ASP A 562 -7.99 -2.17 -16.67
N VAL A 563 -6.71 -2.56 -16.67
CA VAL A 563 -5.88 -2.79 -17.87
C VAL A 563 -4.90 -3.95 -17.63
N SER A 564 -4.74 -4.82 -18.62
CA SER A 564 -3.87 -6.02 -18.57
C SER A 564 -2.65 -5.90 -19.49
N ILE A 565 -1.49 -6.38 -19.04
CA ILE A 565 -0.24 -6.49 -19.80
C ILE A 565 0.25 -7.94 -19.71
N GLY A 566 0.79 -8.50 -20.79
CA GLY A 566 1.32 -9.87 -20.82
C GLY A 566 2.59 -10.00 -21.67
N THR A 567 3.33 -11.09 -21.45
CA THR A 567 4.54 -11.48 -22.17
C THR A 567 4.57 -12.98 -22.41
N GLU A 568 5.21 -13.41 -23.50
CA GLU A 568 5.09 -14.78 -24.02
C GLU A 568 6.18 -15.72 -23.50
N GLY A 569 5.75 -16.94 -23.21
CA GLY A 569 6.51 -18.18 -23.31
C GLY A 569 5.58 -19.25 -23.92
N LEU A 570 6.11 -20.43 -24.25
CA LEU A 570 5.30 -21.52 -24.83
C LEU A 570 4.05 -21.75 -23.96
N ARG A 571 2.86 -21.42 -24.49
CA ARG A 571 1.60 -21.38 -23.70
C ARG A 571 1.20 -22.77 -23.20
N GLN A 572 1.71 -23.13 -22.03
CA GLN A 572 0.92 -23.93 -21.10
C GLN A 572 -0.28 -23.07 -20.70
N ASP A 573 -1.46 -23.68 -20.69
CA ASP A 573 -2.63 -23.12 -20.02
C ASP A 573 -2.74 -23.83 -18.65
N PRO A 574 -1.99 -23.39 -17.62
CA PRO A 574 -2.04 -24.02 -16.30
C PRO A 574 -3.42 -23.87 -15.65
N SER A 575 -4.23 -22.90 -16.10
CA SER A 575 -5.59 -22.68 -15.60
C SER A 575 -6.55 -23.73 -16.14
N MET A 576 -6.47 -24.08 -17.43
CA MET A 576 -7.19 -25.23 -18.01
C MET A 576 -6.74 -26.54 -17.37
N GLN A 577 -5.43 -26.74 -17.17
CA GLN A 577 -4.88 -27.93 -16.51
C GLN A 577 -5.37 -28.03 -15.05
N SER A 578 -5.39 -26.92 -14.33
CA SER A 578 -5.97 -26.84 -12.98
C SER A 578 -7.46 -27.17 -12.98
N ALA A 579 -8.24 -26.63 -13.93
CA ALA A 579 -9.67 -26.93 -14.06
C ALA A 579 -9.94 -28.43 -14.30
N ILE A 580 -9.14 -29.09 -15.16
CA ILE A 580 -9.21 -30.54 -15.39
C ILE A 580 -9.01 -31.30 -14.09
N LEU A 581 -7.94 -31.02 -13.35
CA LEU A 581 -7.63 -31.68 -12.09
C LEU A 581 -8.70 -31.39 -11.02
N GLN A 582 -9.14 -30.13 -10.88
CA GLN A 582 -10.22 -29.76 -9.97
C GLN A 582 -11.49 -30.60 -10.20
N GLY A 583 -11.94 -30.71 -11.45
CA GLY A 583 -13.15 -31.49 -11.76
C GLY A 583 -12.97 -33.00 -11.53
N ILE A 584 -11.80 -33.57 -11.87
CA ILE A 584 -11.46 -34.98 -11.55
C ILE A 584 -11.48 -35.21 -10.04
N TYR A 585 -10.89 -34.32 -9.24
CA TYR A 585 -10.91 -34.42 -7.79
C TYR A 585 -12.26 -34.01 -7.15
N ASN A 586 -13.25 -33.55 -7.94
CA ASN A 586 -14.55 -33.04 -7.50
C ASN A 586 -14.44 -31.79 -6.60
N ILE A 587 -13.52 -30.89 -6.94
CA ILE A 587 -13.32 -29.58 -6.31
C ILE A 587 -14.12 -28.55 -7.12
N SER A 588 -15.21 -28.04 -6.53
CA SER A 588 -16.03 -27.00 -7.17
C SER A 588 -15.39 -25.61 -7.01
N THR A 589 -15.01 -24.97 -8.12
CA THR A 589 -14.65 -23.54 -8.11
C THR A 589 -15.87 -22.69 -8.45
N PRO A 590 -16.10 -21.56 -7.74
CA PRO A 590 -17.19 -20.66 -8.06
C PRO A 590 -16.94 -20.02 -9.43
N PRO A 591 -17.96 -19.87 -10.29
CA PRO A 591 -17.80 -19.24 -11.59
C PRO A 591 -17.29 -17.80 -11.41
N THR A 592 -16.29 -17.39 -12.18
CA THR A 592 -15.78 -16.02 -12.11
C THR A 592 -16.78 -15.06 -12.76
N PHE A 593 -17.10 -13.97 -12.06
CA PHE A 593 -17.95 -12.90 -12.58
C PHE A 593 -17.47 -11.55 -12.04
N SER A 594 -17.50 -10.52 -12.88
CA SER A 594 -17.25 -9.14 -12.44
C SER A 594 -18.58 -8.43 -12.20
N CYS A 595 -19.11 -8.58 -10.99
CA CYS A 595 -20.19 -7.73 -10.48
C CYS A 595 -19.86 -7.30 -9.05
N GLY A 596 -19.52 -6.03 -8.87
CA GLY A 596 -19.37 -5.42 -7.55
C GLY A 596 -20.72 -4.91 -7.03
N GLY A 597 -21.72 -5.79 -6.88
CA GLY A 597 -23.09 -5.46 -6.46
C GLY A 597 -24.07 -6.61 -6.76
N ALA A 598 -25.37 -6.31 -6.82
CA ALA A 598 -26.36 -7.22 -7.41
C ALA A 598 -26.50 -6.94 -8.92
N CYS A 599 -26.24 -7.94 -9.76
CA CYS A 599 -26.37 -7.82 -11.23
C CYS A 599 -27.40 -8.81 -11.76
N ARG A 600 -28.07 -8.40 -12.85
CA ARG A 600 -29.04 -9.23 -13.56
C ARG A 600 -28.81 -9.13 -15.07
N TRP A 601 -28.91 -10.27 -15.74
CA TRP A 601 -28.84 -10.38 -17.20
C TRP A 601 -30.20 -10.83 -17.73
N ASP A 602 -30.95 -9.91 -18.33
CA ASP A 602 -32.29 -10.17 -18.89
C ASP A 602 -32.29 -10.91 -20.22
N ARG A 603 -31.12 -11.09 -20.84
CA ARG A 603 -30.94 -11.84 -22.08
C ARG A 603 -30.17 -13.11 -21.79
N SER A 604 -30.64 -14.22 -22.35
CA SER A 604 -29.83 -15.43 -22.39
C SER A 604 -28.66 -15.27 -23.34
N TYR A 605 -27.58 -16.02 -23.08
CA TYR A 605 -26.40 -16.05 -23.95
C TYR A 605 -25.92 -17.49 -24.13
N VAL A 606 -25.43 -17.79 -25.33
CA VAL A 606 -24.84 -19.09 -25.66
C VAL A 606 -23.33 -18.97 -25.51
N SER A 607 -22.70 -19.97 -24.90
CA SER A 607 -21.24 -20.09 -24.82
C SER A 607 -20.82 -21.49 -25.21
N LEU A 608 -19.65 -21.61 -25.82
CA LEU A 608 -18.96 -22.88 -26.00
C LEU A 608 -18.61 -23.50 -24.63
N GLY A 609 -18.57 -24.83 -24.57
CA GLY A 609 -18.21 -25.62 -23.41
C GLY A 609 -17.74 -27.02 -23.81
N PHE A 610 -17.48 -27.84 -22.80
CA PHE A 610 -17.10 -29.23 -22.93
C PHE A 610 -18.19 -30.14 -22.37
N LYS A 611 -18.26 -31.35 -22.93
CA LYS A 611 -18.99 -32.48 -22.35
C LYS A 611 -18.21 -33.77 -22.49
N THR A 612 -18.55 -34.73 -21.65
CA THR A 612 -18.02 -36.08 -21.67
C THR A 612 -19.13 -37.07 -21.94
N THR A 613 -18.81 -38.11 -22.72
CA THR A 613 -19.70 -39.25 -22.91
C THR A 613 -18.90 -40.52 -22.65
N CYS A 614 -19.21 -41.19 -21.53
CA CYS A 614 -18.54 -42.40 -21.09
C CYS A 614 -19.47 -43.61 -21.19
N GLN A 615 -18.94 -44.75 -21.65
CA GLN A 615 -19.65 -46.02 -21.75
C GLN A 615 -18.79 -47.15 -21.19
N ASN A 616 -19.42 -48.13 -20.52
CA ASN A 616 -18.75 -49.38 -20.18
C ASN A 616 -18.62 -50.23 -21.45
N VAL A 617 -17.40 -50.60 -21.80
CA VAL A 617 -17.03 -51.35 -23.01
C VAL A 617 -16.20 -52.60 -22.68
N THR A 618 -16.32 -53.10 -21.45
CA THR A 618 -15.50 -54.18 -20.88
C THR A 618 -15.43 -55.40 -21.79
N GLU A 619 -16.57 -56.03 -22.09
CA GLU A 619 -16.65 -57.25 -22.91
C GLU A 619 -16.04 -57.04 -24.30
N ALA A 620 -16.45 -55.96 -24.99
CA ALA A 620 -15.96 -55.63 -26.32
C ALA A 620 -14.44 -55.36 -26.35
N THR A 621 -13.88 -54.77 -25.30
CA THR A 621 -12.44 -54.49 -25.20
C THR A 621 -11.65 -55.76 -24.84
N LEU A 622 -12.11 -56.54 -23.87
CA LEU A 622 -11.44 -57.78 -23.46
C LEU A 622 -11.40 -58.83 -24.58
N ASN A 623 -12.41 -58.85 -25.46
CA ASN A 623 -12.39 -59.67 -26.68
C ASN A 623 -11.26 -59.30 -27.68
N THR A 624 -10.60 -58.15 -27.52
CA THR A 624 -9.43 -57.73 -28.32
C THR A 624 -8.08 -57.98 -27.63
N LYS A 625 -8.08 -58.56 -26.42
CA LYS A 625 -6.90 -58.74 -25.57
C LYS A 625 -5.93 -59.76 -26.17
N ILE A 626 -4.79 -59.28 -26.66
CA ILE A 626 -3.68 -60.08 -27.20
C ILE A 626 -2.53 -60.03 -26.20
N CYS A 627 -2.16 -61.18 -25.65
CA CYS A 627 -1.09 -61.31 -24.65
C CYS A 627 0.16 -61.99 -25.23
N GLY A 628 1.35 -61.48 -24.89
CA GLY A 628 2.63 -62.05 -25.29
C GLY A 628 3.71 -61.87 -24.21
N ARG A 629 4.58 -62.87 -24.04
CA ARG A 629 5.73 -62.78 -23.14
C ARG A 629 6.74 -61.76 -23.67
N THR A 630 7.14 -60.84 -22.80
CA THR A 630 8.06 -59.75 -23.07
C THR A 630 9.17 -59.75 -22.00
N THR A 631 10.42 -59.75 -22.43
CA THR A 631 11.58 -59.49 -21.56
C THR A 631 11.73 -57.99 -21.34
N ALA A 632 11.70 -57.53 -20.09
CA ALA A 632 12.10 -56.17 -19.74
C ALA A 632 13.63 -56.02 -19.82
N ALA A 633 14.10 -54.76 -19.88
CA ALA A 633 15.52 -54.43 -20.02
C ALA A 633 16.37 -54.76 -18.77
N ASP A 634 15.73 -55.10 -17.66
CA ASP A 634 16.30 -55.60 -16.42
C ASP A 634 16.47 -57.13 -16.39
N GLY A 635 15.97 -57.84 -17.42
CA GLY A 635 16.00 -59.30 -17.52
C GLY A 635 14.74 -60.02 -17.04
N ASN A 636 13.74 -59.31 -16.51
CA ASN A 636 12.51 -59.92 -15.99
C ASN A 636 11.52 -60.28 -17.11
N ASN A 637 10.89 -61.45 -17.00
CA ASN A 637 9.90 -61.96 -17.94
C ASN A 637 8.48 -61.62 -17.47
N PHE A 638 7.81 -60.69 -18.15
CA PHE A 638 6.41 -60.36 -17.89
C PHE A 638 5.54 -60.63 -19.13
N THR A 639 4.26 -60.89 -18.92
CA THR A 639 3.29 -60.95 -20.02
C THR A 639 2.73 -59.56 -20.24
N SER A 640 2.94 -59.03 -21.45
CA SER A 640 2.31 -57.79 -21.91
C SER A 640 1.02 -58.15 -22.63
N CYS A 641 -0.11 -57.61 -22.18
CA CYS A 641 -1.40 -57.76 -22.83
C CYS A 641 -1.84 -56.42 -23.40
N ASN A 642 -2.02 -56.36 -24.72
CA ASN A 642 -2.53 -55.20 -25.42
C ASN A 642 -4.01 -55.44 -25.78
N MET A 643 -4.86 -54.49 -25.44
CA MET A 643 -6.27 -54.45 -25.85
C MET A 643 -6.63 -53.06 -26.37
N THR A 644 -7.69 -52.94 -27.16
CA THR A 644 -8.12 -51.68 -27.77
C THR A 644 -9.61 -51.49 -27.59
N THR A 645 -10.02 -50.31 -27.10
CA THR A 645 -11.45 -50.01 -26.93
C THR A 645 -12.16 -49.89 -28.29
N PRO A 646 -13.51 -50.02 -28.34
CA PRO A 646 -14.26 -49.85 -29.59
C PRO A 646 -14.06 -48.50 -30.28
N GLN A 647 -13.66 -47.44 -29.54
CA GLN A 647 -13.35 -46.14 -30.12
C GLN A 647 -11.85 -45.94 -30.47
N GLY A 648 -11.01 -46.96 -30.35
CA GLY A 648 -9.61 -46.93 -30.77
C GLY A 648 -8.63 -46.38 -29.72
N VAL A 649 -8.91 -46.54 -28.42
CA VAL A 649 -7.92 -46.26 -27.37
C VAL A 649 -7.16 -47.54 -27.05
N HIS A 650 -5.83 -47.52 -27.22
CA HIS A 650 -4.97 -48.66 -26.86
C HIS A 650 -4.68 -48.69 -25.36
N ILE A 651 -4.98 -49.80 -24.70
CA ILE A 651 -4.75 -50.02 -23.27
C ILE A 651 -3.75 -51.19 -23.12
N PRO A 652 -2.45 -50.92 -22.92
CA PRO A 652 -1.49 -51.94 -22.55
C PRO A 652 -1.56 -52.20 -21.03
N ILE A 653 -1.52 -53.47 -20.63
CA ILE A 653 -1.42 -53.91 -19.24
C ILE A 653 -0.32 -54.97 -19.08
N ARG A 654 0.23 -55.10 -17.88
CA ARG A 654 1.29 -56.06 -17.53
C ARG A 654 0.79 -57.08 -16.52
N LEU A 655 1.26 -58.32 -16.65
CA LEU A 655 0.98 -59.42 -15.72
C LEU A 655 2.22 -60.32 -15.60
N GLN A 656 2.70 -60.55 -14.39
CA GLN A 656 3.73 -61.54 -14.07
C GLN A 656 3.17 -62.51 -13.03
N GLU A 657 3.08 -63.80 -13.37
CA GLU A 657 2.30 -64.86 -12.69
C GLU A 657 2.67 -65.16 -11.22
N THR A 658 3.63 -64.45 -10.63
CA THR A 658 4.03 -64.57 -9.22
C THR A 658 4.27 -63.24 -8.51
N ASP A 659 4.40 -62.13 -9.24
CA ASP A 659 5.09 -60.93 -8.73
C ASP A 659 4.22 -59.67 -8.79
N TYR A 660 3.60 -59.35 -9.95
CA TYR A 660 2.83 -58.10 -10.11
C TYR A 660 1.83 -58.05 -11.29
N LEU A 661 0.83 -57.17 -11.19
CA LEU A 661 -0.29 -56.99 -12.13
C LEU A 661 -0.70 -55.51 -12.25
N THR A 662 -0.90 -55.00 -13.47
CA THR A 662 -1.53 -53.68 -13.68
C THR A 662 -3.01 -53.72 -13.23
N THR A 663 -3.37 -52.96 -12.20
CA THR A 663 -4.74 -52.84 -11.68
C THR A 663 -5.45 -51.55 -12.12
N PHE A 664 -4.70 -50.55 -12.57
CA PHE A 664 -5.24 -49.32 -13.17
C PHE A 664 -4.42 -48.89 -14.38
N ARG A 665 -5.08 -48.55 -15.48
CA ARG A 665 -4.46 -47.88 -16.63
C ARG A 665 -5.41 -46.86 -17.22
N LEU A 666 -4.97 -45.61 -17.32
CA LEU A 666 -5.59 -44.60 -18.17
C LEU A 666 -4.67 -44.34 -19.37
N ASN A 667 -5.23 -44.36 -20.57
CA ASN A 667 -4.54 -43.88 -21.76
C ASN A 667 -5.48 -43.01 -22.60
N SER A 668 -4.91 -42.09 -23.39
CA SER A 668 -5.68 -41.24 -24.30
C SER A 668 -5.20 -41.39 -25.74
N SER A 669 -6.12 -41.25 -26.69
CA SER A 669 -5.82 -41.09 -28.10
C SER A 669 -6.42 -39.77 -28.61
N SER A 670 -5.57 -38.95 -29.22
CA SER A 670 -6.03 -37.94 -30.17
C SER A 670 -5.90 -38.54 -31.57
N PRO A 671 -6.86 -38.35 -32.50
CA PRO A 671 -6.78 -38.97 -33.81
C PRO A 671 -5.67 -38.31 -34.67
N ASN A 672 -4.54 -39.01 -34.76
CA ASN A 672 -3.32 -38.73 -35.54
C ASN A 672 -2.86 -37.27 -35.61
N TYR A 673 -1.92 -36.92 -34.73
CA TYR A 673 -1.00 -35.79 -34.95
C TYR A 673 0.32 -36.21 -35.63
N ASP A 674 0.61 -37.52 -35.74
CA ASP A 674 1.90 -38.03 -36.22
C ASP A 674 2.00 -38.15 -37.75
N ASP A 675 3.00 -37.42 -38.24
CA ASP A 675 3.96 -37.67 -39.32
C ASP A 675 3.53 -38.07 -40.75
N GLY A 676 4.13 -37.39 -41.73
CA GLY A 676 4.25 -37.85 -43.11
C GLY A 676 3.32 -37.29 -44.21
N THR A 677 2.22 -36.59 -43.90
CA THR A 677 1.21 -36.18 -44.93
C THR A 677 1.19 -34.69 -45.27
N SER A 678 0.70 -34.36 -46.47
CA SER A 678 0.70 -33.00 -47.03
C SER A 678 -0.13 -32.00 -46.21
N SER A 679 0.28 -30.73 -46.19
CA SER A 679 -0.27 -29.70 -45.30
C SER A 679 -1.76 -29.42 -45.49
N THR A 680 -2.30 -29.63 -46.69
CA THR A 680 -3.72 -29.37 -47.01
C THR A 680 -4.67 -30.46 -46.52
N GLU A 681 -4.27 -31.73 -46.58
CA GLU A 681 -5.10 -32.86 -46.12
C GLU A 681 -5.13 -32.95 -44.59
N ARG A 682 -4.03 -32.55 -43.94
CA ARG A 682 -3.86 -32.52 -42.48
C ARG A 682 -4.97 -31.72 -41.78
N TRP A 683 -5.27 -30.50 -42.27
CA TRP A 683 -6.30 -29.66 -41.65
C TRP A 683 -7.73 -30.18 -41.91
N ALA A 684 -7.99 -30.70 -43.10
CA ALA A 684 -9.28 -31.35 -43.38
C ALA A 684 -9.51 -32.59 -42.51
N ALA A 685 -8.45 -33.34 -42.15
CA ALA A 685 -8.53 -34.46 -41.21
C ALA A 685 -8.88 -33.99 -39.79
N VAL A 686 -8.29 -32.89 -39.30
CA VAL A 686 -8.59 -32.31 -37.98
C VAL A 686 -10.04 -31.85 -37.88
N ILE A 687 -10.54 -31.06 -38.85
CA ILE A 687 -11.92 -30.52 -38.82
C ILE A 687 -12.97 -31.65 -38.79
N ARG A 688 -12.75 -32.74 -39.53
CA ARG A 688 -13.67 -33.90 -39.62
C ARG A 688 -13.86 -34.66 -38.30
N GLN A 689 -13.05 -34.37 -37.27
CA GLN A 689 -13.13 -35.01 -35.95
C GLN A 689 -14.07 -34.25 -34.99
N PHE A 690 -14.32 -32.96 -35.24
CA PHE A 690 -15.17 -32.14 -34.39
C PHE A 690 -16.64 -32.59 -34.44
N PRO A 691 -17.37 -32.52 -33.30
CA PRO A 691 -16.98 -31.88 -32.04
C PRO A 691 -16.06 -32.70 -31.10
N THR A 692 -15.65 -33.93 -31.43
CA THR A 692 -14.81 -34.74 -30.54
C THR A 692 -13.36 -34.23 -30.50
N VAL A 693 -12.88 -33.86 -29.31
CA VAL A 693 -11.55 -33.28 -29.09
C VAL A 693 -10.50 -34.36 -28.89
N LEU A 694 -10.80 -35.37 -28.06
CA LEU A 694 -9.94 -36.53 -27.79
C LEU A 694 -10.76 -37.66 -27.16
N ARG A 695 -10.17 -38.86 -27.13
CA ARG A 695 -10.72 -40.07 -26.50
C ARG A 695 -9.80 -40.57 -25.41
N PHE A 696 -10.34 -41.18 -24.38
CA PHE A 696 -9.56 -41.82 -23.33
C PHE A 696 -10.30 -43.01 -22.74
N GLY A 697 -9.53 -44.05 -22.42
CA GLY A 697 -10.00 -45.31 -21.86
C GLY A 697 -9.40 -45.51 -20.49
N VAL A 698 -10.23 -45.94 -19.54
CA VAL A 698 -9.84 -46.29 -18.17
C VAL A 698 -10.12 -47.77 -17.97
N TYR A 699 -9.06 -48.53 -17.71
CA TYR A 699 -9.13 -49.91 -17.24
C TYR A 699 -8.90 -49.94 -15.72
N ARG A 700 -9.73 -50.70 -15.02
CA ARG A 700 -9.63 -50.99 -13.57
C ARG A 700 -9.82 -52.48 -13.33
N ALA A 701 -9.12 -53.04 -12.34
CA ALA A 701 -9.33 -54.41 -11.86
C ALA A 701 -8.95 -54.54 -10.37
N THR A 702 -9.59 -55.48 -9.68
CA THR A 702 -9.28 -55.91 -8.32
C THR A 702 -8.21 -57.01 -8.33
N SER A 703 -7.14 -56.82 -7.57
CA SER A 703 -6.11 -57.82 -7.28
C SER A 703 -6.55 -58.67 -6.10
N LEU A 704 -6.77 -59.99 -6.30
CA LEU A 704 -7.06 -60.94 -5.21
C LEU A 704 -5.81 -61.64 -4.69
N ASN A 705 -4.94 -62.00 -5.63
CA ASN A 705 -3.56 -62.43 -5.46
C ASN A 705 -2.79 -61.83 -6.65
N ALA A 706 -1.47 -61.65 -6.58
CA ALA A 706 -0.64 -61.00 -7.62
C ALA A 706 -0.71 -61.64 -9.03
N ASN A 707 -1.44 -62.76 -9.18
CA ASN A 707 -1.48 -63.64 -10.33
C ASN A 707 -2.82 -63.58 -11.10
N SER A 708 -3.85 -62.89 -10.57
CA SER A 708 -5.20 -62.90 -11.15
C SER A 708 -5.96 -61.58 -10.95
N ALA A 709 -6.35 -60.97 -12.07
CA ALA A 709 -7.28 -59.86 -12.12
C ALA A 709 -8.72 -60.37 -11.95
N THR A 710 -9.47 -59.69 -11.09
CA THR A 710 -10.93 -59.86 -10.96
C THR A 710 -11.61 -58.49 -11.08
N ASP A 711 -12.92 -58.47 -11.30
CA ASP A 711 -13.69 -57.24 -11.55
C ASP A 711 -13.08 -56.33 -12.65
N GLU A 712 -12.49 -56.93 -13.69
CA GLU A 712 -11.98 -56.18 -14.86
C GLU A 712 -13.09 -55.30 -15.44
N ASN A 713 -12.87 -53.99 -15.49
CA ASN A 713 -13.84 -53.00 -15.97
C ASN A 713 -13.14 -51.96 -16.86
N VAL A 714 -13.62 -51.83 -18.10
CA VAL A 714 -13.15 -50.84 -19.07
C VAL A 714 -14.24 -49.82 -19.35
N THR A 715 -13.95 -48.55 -19.07
CA THR A 715 -14.78 -47.40 -19.44
C THR A 715 -14.10 -46.62 -20.56
N ASP A 716 -14.80 -46.40 -21.67
CA ASP A 716 -14.32 -45.61 -22.83
C ASP A 716 -15.10 -44.29 -22.87
N CYS A 717 -14.36 -43.18 -22.93
CA CYS A 717 -14.87 -41.82 -22.81
C CYS A 717 -14.40 -40.95 -23.99
N SER A 718 -15.34 -40.17 -24.53
CA SER A 718 -15.04 -39.08 -25.48
C SER A 718 -15.20 -37.72 -24.79
N LEU A 719 -14.19 -36.85 -24.92
CA LEU A 719 -14.30 -35.43 -24.62
C LEU A 719 -14.74 -34.69 -25.88
N MET A 720 -15.82 -33.92 -25.80
CA MET A 720 -16.45 -33.25 -26.94
C MET A 720 -16.71 -31.78 -26.63
N LEU A 721 -16.64 -30.92 -27.65
CA LEU A 721 -17.18 -29.58 -27.58
C LEU A 721 -18.72 -29.63 -27.66
N THR A 722 -19.36 -28.73 -26.92
CA THR A 722 -20.80 -28.50 -26.94
C THR A 722 -21.08 -27.01 -26.72
N ALA A 723 -22.31 -26.56 -26.90
CA ALA A 723 -22.73 -25.23 -26.51
C ALA A 723 -23.72 -25.30 -25.35
N TYR A 724 -23.71 -24.28 -24.50
CA TYR A 724 -24.67 -24.13 -23.41
C TYR A 724 -25.35 -22.76 -23.51
N ASN A 725 -26.68 -22.76 -23.48
CA ASN A 725 -27.49 -21.55 -23.38
C ASN A 725 -27.79 -21.26 -21.91
N TYR A 726 -27.39 -20.08 -21.46
CA TYR A 726 -27.49 -19.62 -20.09
C TYR A 726 -28.59 -18.57 -19.98
N GLY A 727 -29.71 -18.92 -19.34
CA GLY A 727 -30.87 -18.05 -19.13
C GLY A 727 -30.98 -17.54 -17.69
N GLY A 728 -31.45 -16.30 -17.54
CA GLY A 728 -31.73 -15.69 -16.22
C GLY A 728 -30.52 -15.69 -15.30
N ALA A 729 -29.37 -15.19 -15.76
CA ALA A 729 -28.20 -15.08 -14.90
C ALA A 729 -28.40 -13.97 -13.85
N ARG A 730 -28.07 -14.26 -12.59
CA ARG A 730 -28.19 -13.35 -11.46
C ARG A 730 -26.96 -13.47 -10.56
N SER A 731 -26.46 -12.34 -10.07
CA SER A 731 -25.49 -12.32 -8.97
C SER A 731 -26.04 -11.58 -7.76
N ASN A 732 -25.72 -12.10 -6.56
CA ASN A 732 -25.94 -11.42 -5.29
C ASN A 732 -24.68 -11.56 -4.43
N GLY A 733 -23.86 -10.51 -4.36
CA GLY A 733 -22.63 -10.50 -3.57
C GLY A 733 -21.52 -11.40 -4.12
N SER A 734 -21.29 -12.56 -3.49
CA SER A 734 -20.35 -13.61 -3.93
C SER A 734 -21.01 -14.70 -4.78
N GLU A 735 -22.34 -14.79 -4.77
CA GLU A 735 -23.07 -15.86 -5.43
C GLU A 735 -23.48 -15.45 -6.84
N PHE A 736 -23.24 -16.34 -7.82
CA PHE A 736 -23.68 -16.19 -9.21
C PHE A 736 -24.34 -17.49 -9.67
N ARG A 737 -25.59 -17.40 -10.11
CA ARG A 737 -26.44 -18.52 -10.50
C ARG A 737 -27.15 -18.23 -11.82
N PHE A 738 -27.59 -19.30 -12.47
CA PHE A 738 -28.45 -19.26 -13.65
C PHE A 738 -29.82 -19.82 -13.29
N ASP A 739 -30.89 -19.12 -13.69
CA ASP A 739 -32.25 -19.63 -13.54
C ASP A 739 -32.51 -20.83 -14.46
N ASN A 740 -31.83 -20.89 -15.61
CA ASN A 740 -31.91 -22.02 -16.55
C ASN A 740 -30.58 -22.22 -17.31
N VAL A 741 -30.16 -23.48 -17.49
CA VAL A 741 -29.02 -23.87 -18.33
C VAL A 741 -29.45 -25.03 -19.20
N SER A 742 -29.38 -24.87 -20.53
CA SER A 742 -29.70 -25.93 -21.48
C SER A 742 -28.53 -26.21 -22.41
N GLU A 743 -28.14 -27.47 -22.53
CA GLU A 743 -27.16 -27.93 -23.51
C GLU A 743 -27.73 -27.81 -24.95
N ILE A 744 -26.85 -27.49 -25.90
CA ILE A 744 -27.11 -27.44 -27.33
C ILE A 744 -26.04 -28.31 -28.00
N ASP A 745 -26.48 -29.39 -28.64
CA ASP A 745 -25.62 -30.27 -29.42
C ASP A 745 -25.02 -29.54 -30.63
N LEU A 746 -23.71 -29.67 -30.80
CA LEU A 746 -22.99 -29.15 -31.97
C LEU A 746 -22.83 -30.28 -33.01
N PRO A 747 -23.59 -30.30 -34.12
CA PRO A 747 -23.43 -31.33 -35.15
C PRO A 747 -22.02 -31.31 -35.78
N ARG A 748 -21.69 -32.40 -36.50
CA ARG A 748 -20.43 -32.49 -37.27
C ARG A 748 -20.40 -31.55 -38.48
N GLU A 749 -21.57 -31.20 -39.00
CA GLU A 749 -21.72 -30.22 -40.08
C GLU A 749 -21.72 -28.80 -39.50
N GLY A 750 -20.91 -27.91 -40.07
CA GLY A 750 -20.78 -26.52 -39.62
C GLY A 750 -19.38 -26.12 -39.11
N TRP A 751 -18.47 -27.07 -38.90
CA TRP A 751 -17.09 -26.80 -38.50
C TRP A 751 -16.20 -26.38 -39.70
N GLN A 752 -15.42 -25.31 -39.53
CA GLN A 752 -14.58 -24.67 -40.55
C GLN A 752 -13.26 -24.18 -39.92
N LEU A 753 -12.20 -23.99 -40.72
CA LEU A 753 -10.93 -23.44 -40.25
C LEU A 753 -10.80 -21.95 -40.61
N ARG A 754 -10.45 -21.12 -39.63
CA ARG A 754 -9.99 -19.74 -39.82
C ARG A 754 -8.47 -19.72 -39.98
N THR A 755 -8.01 -19.62 -41.22
CA THR A 755 -6.58 -19.53 -41.58
C THR A 755 -5.93 -18.19 -41.23
N ASP A 756 -6.75 -17.17 -40.95
CA ASP A 756 -6.34 -15.82 -40.56
C ASP A 756 -5.96 -15.70 -39.08
N GLU A 757 -6.64 -16.42 -38.19
CA GLU A 757 -6.44 -16.35 -36.73
C GLU A 757 -5.99 -17.68 -36.08
N SER A 758 -5.70 -18.72 -36.88
CA SER A 758 -5.38 -20.07 -36.36
C SER A 758 -6.46 -20.58 -35.40
N ALA A 759 -7.73 -20.50 -35.81
CA ALA A 759 -8.88 -20.89 -35.02
C ALA A 759 -9.79 -21.88 -35.77
N ILE A 760 -10.56 -22.64 -35.01
CA ILE A 760 -11.58 -23.56 -35.48
C ILE A 760 -12.94 -22.92 -35.17
N ARG A 761 -13.77 -22.78 -36.20
CA ARG A 761 -15.05 -22.07 -36.16
C ARG A 761 -16.21 -23.04 -36.36
N PHE A 762 -17.23 -22.97 -35.53
CA PHE A 762 -18.53 -23.58 -35.77
C PHE A 762 -19.54 -22.52 -36.20
N ARG A 763 -20.18 -22.72 -37.36
CA ARG A 763 -21.26 -21.87 -37.84
C ARG A 763 -22.40 -22.69 -38.45
N ALA A 764 -23.45 -22.90 -37.66
CA ALA A 764 -24.74 -23.46 -38.08
C ALA A 764 -25.85 -22.93 -37.15
N GLU A 765 -27.11 -23.01 -37.58
CA GLU A 765 -28.31 -22.70 -36.76
C GLU A 765 -28.32 -21.30 -36.10
N GLY A 766 -27.59 -20.33 -36.67
CA GLY A 766 -27.44 -18.98 -36.11
C GLY A 766 -26.41 -18.85 -34.97
N LEU A 767 -25.75 -19.95 -34.61
CA LEU A 767 -24.56 -19.95 -33.75
C LEU A 767 -23.31 -19.63 -34.56
N ASP A 768 -22.37 -18.93 -33.92
CA ASP A 768 -21.09 -18.53 -34.50
C ASP A 768 -20.04 -18.55 -33.38
N LEU A 769 -19.28 -19.64 -33.28
CA LEU A 769 -18.42 -19.97 -32.14
C LEU A 769 -16.99 -20.28 -32.63
N ASP A 770 -15.99 -19.55 -32.14
CA ASP A 770 -14.57 -19.76 -32.46
C ASP A 770 -13.82 -20.34 -31.25
N ILE A 771 -12.90 -21.28 -31.48
CA ILE A 771 -11.92 -21.77 -30.49
C ILE A 771 -10.52 -21.81 -31.11
N GLY A 772 -9.50 -21.39 -30.35
CA GLY A 772 -8.11 -21.38 -30.81
C GLY A 772 -7.57 -22.79 -31.06
N LEU A 773 -6.87 -22.96 -32.18
CA LEU A 773 -6.29 -24.25 -32.60
C LEU A 773 -5.15 -24.68 -31.67
N LEU A 774 -4.34 -23.72 -31.21
CA LEU A 774 -3.19 -23.99 -30.34
C LEU A 774 -3.64 -24.49 -28.96
N GLU A 775 -4.71 -23.92 -28.42
CA GLU A 775 -5.34 -24.33 -27.16
C GLU A 775 -5.83 -25.78 -27.23
N ILE A 776 -6.43 -26.21 -28.35
CA ILE A 776 -6.81 -27.61 -28.59
C ILE A 776 -5.59 -28.54 -28.66
N ILE A 777 -4.51 -28.13 -29.35
CA ILE A 777 -3.28 -28.95 -29.45
C ILE A 777 -2.61 -29.09 -28.07
N THR A 778 -2.51 -28.01 -27.30
CA THR A 778 -1.99 -28.03 -25.92
C THR A 778 -2.84 -28.93 -25.02
N LEU A 779 -4.16 -28.90 -25.16
CA LEU A 779 -5.08 -29.78 -24.41
C LEU A 779 -4.88 -31.26 -24.77
N GLN A 780 -4.81 -31.60 -26.06
CA GLN A 780 -4.52 -32.97 -26.51
C GLN A 780 -3.14 -33.46 -26.02
N THR A 781 -2.14 -32.58 -26.02
CA THR A 781 -0.79 -32.89 -25.52
C THR A 781 -0.79 -33.14 -24.01
N TYR A 782 -1.57 -32.37 -23.24
CA TYR A 782 -1.71 -32.56 -21.80
C TYR A 782 -2.36 -33.91 -21.44
N PHE A 783 -3.40 -34.33 -22.17
CA PHE A 783 -4.03 -35.65 -21.97
C PHE A 783 -3.12 -36.83 -22.34
N LYS A 784 -2.10 -36.63 -23.19
CA LYS A 784 -1.05 -37.62 -23.47
C LYS A 784 0.12 -37.59 -22.48
N SER A 785 0.19 -36.59 -21.60
CA SER A 785 1.24 -36.50 -20.58
C SER A 785 1.12 -37.63 -19.55
N SER A 786 2.24 -37.95 -18.90
CA SER A 786 2.31 -38.92 -17.81
C SER A 786 1.34 -38.61 -16.66
N MET A 787 1.02 -37.33 -16.40
CA MET A 787 0.08 -36.92 -15.37
C MET A 787 -1.33 -37.51 -15.58
N ILE A 788 -1.81 -37.51 -16.82
CA ILE A 788 -3.13 -38.03 -17.18
C ILE A 788 -3.02 -39.50 -17.58
N SER A 789 -2.19 -39.79 -18.60
CA SER A 789 -1.90 -41.15 -19.08
C SER A 789 -1.00 -41.89 -18.07
N SER A 790 -1.63 -42.46 -17.05
CA SER A 790 -1.01 -43.01 -15.84
C SER A 790 -1.32 -44.49 -15.67
N GLU A 791 -0.49 -45.18 -14.88
CA GLU A 791 -0.58 -46.62 -14.64
C GLU A 791 -0.24 -46.91 -13.19
N TRP A 792 -0.95 -47.88 -12.63
CA TRP A 792 -0.62 -48.48 -11.36
C TRP A 792 -0.56 -49.99 -11.50
N VAL A 793 0.52 -50.53 -10.98
CA VAL A 793 0.82 -51.95 -10.90
C VAL A 793 0.85 -52.33 -9.43
N ASP A 794 0.09 -53.36 -9.06
CA ASP A 794 0.00 -53.93 -7.72
C ASP A 794 0.83 -55.22 -7.65
N GLY A 795 1.56 -55.44 -6.55
CA GLY A 795 2.45 -56.60 -6.37
C GLY A 795 3.80 -56.29 -5.74
N GLU A 796 4.58 -57.34 -5.45
CA GLU A 796 5.91 -57.22 -4.86
C GLU A 796 6.98 -56.90 -5.91
N GLY A 797 7.94 -56.04 -5.56
CA GLY A 797 9.10 -55.72 -6.38
C GLY A 797 8.89 -54.71 -7.52
N TYR A 798 7.65 -54.35 -7.89
CA TYR A 798 7.41 -53.32 -8.91
C TYR A 798 7.31 -51.91 -8.31
N HIS A 799 8.23 -51.02 -8.71
CA HIS A 799 8.20 -49.61 -8.30
C HIS A 799 7.38 -48.77 -9.29
N ASN A 800 6.18 -48.37 -8.87
CA ASN A 800 5.38 -47.38 -9.62
C ASN A 800 6.11 -46.03 -9.67
N ILE A 801 6.46 -45.58 -10.88
CA ILE A 801 7.16 -44.30 -11.10
C ILE A 801 6.22 -43.18 -11.60
N ASN A 802 4.98 -43.51 -11.97
CA ASN A 802 4.03 -42.54 -12.53
C ASN A 802 2.61 -42.73 -11.98
N TYR A 803 2.41 -42.23 -10.76
CA TYR A 803 1.12 -42.27 -10.06
C TYR A 803 0.02 -41.43 -10.74
N GLY A 804 0.39 -40.33 -11.40
CA GLY A 804 -0.53 -39.42 -12.11
C GLY A 804 -1.82 -39.11 -11.35
N ILE A 805 -2.96 -39.33 -12.02
CA ILE A 805 -4.31 -39.16 -11.44
C ILE A 805 -4.96 -40.49 -10.98
N SER A 806 -4.21 -41.59 -10.92
CA SER A 806 -4.75 -42.92 -10.58
C SER A 806 -5.49 -42.92 -9.23
N ALA A 807 -4.91 -42.29 -8.20
CA ALA A 807 -5.51 -42.16 -6.88
C ALA A 807 -6.90 -41.48 -6.84
N ALA A 808 -7.26 -40.68 -7.86
CA ALA A 808 -8.56 -40.02 -7.95
C ALA A 808 -9.64 -40.85 -8.70
N LEU A 809 -9.24 -41.90 -9.41
CA LEU A 809 -10.07 -42.68 -10.34
C LEU A 809 -10.12 -44.18 -10.01
N MET A 810 -9.28 -44.64 -9.10
CA MET A 810 -9.30 -45.99 -8.51
C MET A 810 -10.50 -46.26 -7.62
N GLY A 811 -10.65 -47.53 -7.22
CA GLY A 811 -11.71 -47.97 -6.32
C GLY A 811 -13.09 -47.97 -6.97
N ASP A 812 -14.12 -47.80 -6.14
CA ASP A 812 -15.54 -47.78 -6.48
C ASP A 812 -16.04 -46.45 -7.08
N VAL A 813 -15.12 -45.51 -7.34
CA VAL A 813 -15.43 -44.17 -7.86
C VAL A 813 -16.22 -44.24 -9.18
N ASP A 814 -17.32 -43.48 -9.25
CA ASP A 814 -18.07 -43.26 -10.49
C ASP A 814 -17.26 -42.40 -11.47
N LEU A 815 -16.62 -43.07 -12.43
CA LEU A 815 -15.85 -42.44 -13.50
C LEU A 815 -16.69 -41.47 -14.33
N ARG A 816 -17.97 -41.77 -14.57
CA ARG A 816 -18.83 -40.90 -15.38
C ARG A 816 -19.04 -39.57 -14.66
N ALA A 817 -19.45 -39.60 -13.39
CA ALA A 817 -19.59 -38.38 -12.59
C ALA A 817 -18.28 -37.58 -12.50
N ARG A 818 -17.12 -38.25 -12.36
CA ARG A 818 -15.80 -37.59 -12.32
C ARG A 818 -15.45 -36.88 -13.62
N PHE A 819 -15.70 -37.52 -14.77
CA PHE A 819 -15.41 -36.90 -16.07
C PHE A 819 -16.46 -35.85 -16.46
N ASP A 820 -17.71 -35.99 -16.04
CA ASP A 820 -18.74 -34.96 -16.21
C ASP A 820 -18.41 -33.71 -15.36
N ASN A 821 -17.89 -33.88 -14.14
CA ASN A 821 -17.35 -32.78 -13.32
C ASN A 821 -16.09 -32.14 -13.93
N MET A 822 -15.20 -32.93 -14.53
CA MET A 822 -14.06 -32.44 -15.33
C MET A 822 -14.55 -31.55 -16.47
N ALA A 823 -15.53 -32.00 -17.26
CA ALA A 823 -16.09 -31.23 -18.37
C ALA A 823 -16.80 -29.95 -17.90
N ALA A 824 -17.52 -30.00 -16.77
CA ALA A 824 -18.15 -28.82 -16.16
C ALA A 824 -17.11 -27.78 -15.70
N SER A 825 -16.03 -28.22 -15.05
CA SER A 825 -14.91 -27.37 -14.62
C SER A 825 -14.17 -26.72 -15.80
N MET A 826 -13.86 -27.51 -16.85
CA MET A 826 -13.28 -26.99 -18.10
C MET A 826 -14.20 -25.98 -18.79
N THR A 827 -15.52 -26.18 -18.73
CA THR A 827 -16.53 -25.24 -19.27
C THR A 827 -16.57 -23.93 -18.48
N ALA A 828 -16.50 -24.02 -17.14
CA ALA A 828 -16.42 -22.84 -16.28
C ALA A 828 -15.15 -22.03 -16.55
N TYR A 829 -13.99 -22.69 -16.72
CA TYR A 829 -12.75 -22.03 -17.10
C TYR A 829 -12.83 -21.40 -18.50
N LEU A 830 -13.30 -22.12 -19.52
CA LEU A 830 -13.39 -21.61 -20.90
C LEU A 830 -14.19 -20.30 -20.97
N ARG A 831 -15.30 -20.23 -20.21
CA ARG A 831 -16.16 -19.05 -20.05
C ARG A 831 -15.50 -17.87 -19.33
N SER A 832 -14.38 -18.08 -18.64
CA SER A 832 -13.63 -17.07 -17.90
C SER A 832 -12.31 -16.64 -18.55
N SER A 833 -11.95 -17.28 -19.67
CA SER A 833 -10.65 -17.14 -20.33
C SER A 833 -10.41 -15.74 -20.91
N SER A 834 -9.15 -15.45 -21.25
CA SER A 834 -8.71 -14.13 -21.73
C SER A 834 -9.32 -13.69 -23.07
N ASN A 835 -9.88 -14.62 -23.86
CA ASN A 835 -10.46 -14.36 -25.18
C ASN A 835 -12.01 -14.31 -25.15
N GLN A 836 -12.62 -14.06 -23.98
CA GLN A 836 -14.08 -14.09 -23.80
C GLN A 836 -14.83 -12.91 -24.46
N LEU A 837 -16.01 -13.19 -25.01
CA LEU A 837 -17.00 -12.17 -25.39
C LEU A 837 -17.88 -11.82 -24.18
N LEU A 838 -17.77 -10.58 -23.69
CA LEU A 838 -18.45 -10.13 -22.48
C LEU A 838 -19.97 -9.97 -22.65
N ALA A 839 -20.75 -10.84 -22.00
CA ALA A 839 -22.19 -10.69 -21.87
C ALA A 839 -22.55 -9.50 -20.95
N ARG A 840 -23.13 -8.44 -21.52
CA ARG A 840 -23.46 -7.20 -20.80
C ARG A 840 -24.77 -7.35 -20.01
N GLY A 841 -24.69 -7.25 -18.68
CA GLY A 841 -25.83 -7.20 -17.76
C GLY A 841 -26.07 -5.79 -17.22
N VAL A 842 -27.19 -5.59 -16.52
CA VAL A 842 -27.47 -4.32 -15.83
C VAL A 842 -26.88 -4.37 -14.43
N ARG A 843 -26.01 -3.41 -14.12
CA ARG A 843 -25.35 -3.23 -12.82
C ARG A 843 -25.82 -1.92 -12.19
N VAL A 844 -26.09 -1.95 -10.89
CA VAL A 844 -26.18 -0.76 -10.04
C VAL A 844 -25.01 -0.80 -9.07
N GLU A 845 -23.96 0.00 -9.30
CA GLU A 845 -23.09 0.63 -8.26
C GLU A 845 -21.87 1.37 -8.85
N SER A 846 -21.25 2.22 -8.03
CA SER A 846 -20.36 3.31 -8.43
C SER A 846 -18.86 2.99 -8.35
N ILE A 847 -18.11 3.62 -9.26
CA ILE A 847 -16.65 3.80 -9.23
C ILE A 847 -16.43 5.17 -9.89
N VAL A 848 -15.52 6.02 -9.42
CA VAL A 848 -15.62 7.49 -9.55
C VAL A 848 -15.08 8.06 -10.93
N PHE A 849 -14.03 8.87 -11.07
CA PHE A 849 -13.18 9.08 -12.29
C PHE A 849 -12.18 10.21 -12.08
N VAL A 850 -10.93 10.23 -12.61
CA VAL A 850 -10.22 11.53 -12.78
C VAL A 850 -10.85 12.34 -13.91
N ASN A 851 -12.02 12.87 -13.58
CA ASN A 851 -12.91 13.64 -14.40
C ASN A 851 -12.86 15.10 -13.92
N ILE A 852 -12.45 15.99 -14.81
CA ILE A 852 -12.15 17.37 -14.45
C ILE A 852 -13.42 18.21 -14.52
N ARG A 853 -13.91 18.63 -13.36
CA ARG A 853 -15.17 19.37 -13.24
C ARG A 853 -14.94 20.87 -13.46
N TRP A 854 -14.71 21.25 -14.72
CA TRP A 854 -14.38 22.61 -15.16
C TRP A 854 -15.29 23.72 -14.62
N VAL A 855 -16.55 23.43 -14.28
CA VAL A 855 -17.50 24.38 -13.68
C VAL A 855 -16.97 24.98 -12.37
N TRP A 856 -16.26 24.21 -11.54
CA TRP A 856 -15.73 24.70 -10.27
C TRP A 856 -14.58 25.70 -10.41
N LEU A 857 -13.87 25.69 -11.54
CA LEU A 857 -12.80 26.64 -11.87
C LEU A 857 -13.32 28.07 -12.12
N ILE A 858 -14.62 28.25 -12.38
CA ILE A 858 -15.25 29.55 -12.66
C ILE A 858 -15.09 30.52 -11.48
N GLY A 859 -15.30 30.07 -10.23
CA GLY A 859 -15.19 30.91 -9.04
C GLY A 859 -13.76 31.48 -8.84
N PRO A 860 -12.72 30.65 -8.84
CA PRO A 860 -11.33 31.09 -8.84
C PRO A 860 -10.99 32.04 -10.01
N ALA A 861 -11.40 31.72 -11.24
CA ALA A 861 -11.14 32.56 -12.42
C ALA A 861 -11.81 33.95 -12.32
N MET A 862 -13.06 34.02 -11.87
CA MET A 862 -13.77 35.29 -11.64
C MET A 862 -13.11 36.13 -10.53
N THR A 863 -12.63 35.48 -9.46
CA THR A 863 -11.91 36.17 -8.37
C THR A 863 -10.56 36.73 -8.83
N GLN A 864 -9.82 35.99 -9.66
CA GLN A 864 -8.59 36.45 -10.30
C GLN A 864 -8.86 37.68 -11.18
N LEU A 865 -9.84 37.60 -12.07
CA LEU A 865 -10.21 38.68 -13.00
C LEU A 865 -10.67 39.94 -12.25
N ALA A 866 -11.55 39.79 -11.26
CA ALA A 866 -12.02 40.90 -10.43
C ALA A 866 -10.86 41.61 -9.70
N THR A 867 -9.86 40.87 -9.21
CA THR A 867 -8.68 41.44 -8.54
C THR A 867 -7.78 42.23 -9.49
N LEU A 868 -7.56 41.71 -10.70
CA LEU A 868 -6.79 42.41 -11.74
C LEU A 868 -7.48 43.72 -12.15
N LEU A 869 -8.79 43.66 -12.42
CA LEU A 869 -9.60 44.84 -12.75
C LEU A 869 -9.61 45.86 -11.59
N PHE A 870 -9.77 45.41 -10.34
CA PHE A 870 -9.74 46.28 -9.16
C PHE A 870 -8.39 46.99 -8.98
N THR A 871 -7.28 46.29 -9.21
CA THR A 871 -5.93 46.87 -9.18
C THR A 871 -5.78 47.94 -10.27
N VAL A 872 -6.15 47.63 -11.52
CA VAL A 872 -6.09 48.58 -12.65
C VAL A 872 -6.97 49.82 -12.39
N CYS A 873 -8.20 49.64 -11.89
CA CYS A 873 -9.10 50.74 -11.53
C CYS A 873 -8.53 51.61 -10.41
N THR A 874 -7.84 51.01 -9.43
CA THR A 874 -7.21 51.74 -8.32
C THR A 874 -6.00 52.54 -8.79
N VAL A 875 -5.12 51.95 -9.61
CA VAL A 875 -3.95 52.62 -10.19
C VAL A 875 -4.37 53.80 -11.08
N THR A 876 -5.34 53.60 -11.96
CA THR A 876 -5.84 54.66 -12.87
C THR A 876 -6.51 55.80 -12.10
N ARG A 877 -7.37 55.51 -11.12
CA ARG A 877 -7.99 56.53 -10.24
C ARG A 877 -6.95 57.28 -9.39
N ASN A 878 -5.91 56.60 -8.92
CA ASN A 878 -4.79 57.22 -8.20
C ASN A 878 -4.00 58.17 -9.12
N ARG A 879 -3.63 57.75 -10.34
CA ARG A 879 -2.90 58.63 -11.28
C ARG A 879 -3.74 59.82 -11.74
N GLY A 880 -5.04 59.64 -11.97
CA GLY A 880 -5.97 60.73 -12.30
C GLY A 880 -6.18 61.75 -11.18
N SER A 881 -5.92 61.37 -9.93
CA SER A 881 -6.02 62.27 -8.78
C SER A 881 -4.75 63.13 -8.65
N ARG A 882 -4.88 64.46 -8.88
CA ARG A 882 -3.79 65.42 -8.70
C ARG A 882 -3.42 65.56 -7.22
N ASN A 883 -2.12 65.65 -6.90
CA ASN A 883 -1.56 65.89 -5.57
C ASN A 883 -2.02 64.90 -4.47
N VAL A 884 -2.27 63.62 -4.78
CA VAL A 884 -2.40 62.56 -3.77
C VAL A 884 -1.06 61.81 -3.71
N PRO A 885 -0.35 61.80 -2.57
CA PRO A 885 0.84 60.98 -2.40
C PRO A 885 0.48 59.48 -2.26
N LEU A 886 1.42 58.62 -2.62
CA LEU A 886 1.25 57.17 -2.51
C LEU A 886 1.74 56.70 -1.13
N TRP A 887 0.78 56.45 -0.23
CA TRP A 887 1.05 56.08 1.16
C TRP A 887 0.57 54.66 1.50
N LYS A 888 -0.31 54.05 0.69
CA LYS A 888 -0.85 52.69 0.86
C LYS A 888 -1.27 52.44 2.32
N SER A 889 -0.81 51.35 2.94
CA SER A 889 -1.05 50.98 4.35
C SER A 889 -0.02 51.55 5.35
N SER A 890 0.78 52.57 4.98
CA SER A 890 1.84 53.11 5.84
C SER A 890 1.30 53.78 7.11
N ALA A 891 1.64 53.21 8.28
CA ALA A 891 1.39 53.83 9.58
C ALA A 891 2.20 55.13 9.78
N LEU A 892 3.39 55.23 9.19
CA LEU A 892 4.22 56.45 9.27
C LEU A 892 3.54 57.66 8.61
N ALA A 893 2.70 57.44 7.59
CA ALA A 893 1.92 58.51 6.97
C ALA A 893 0.76 59.01 7.87
N VAL A 894 0.25 58.15 8.76
CA VAL A 894 -0.72 58.57 9.79
C VAL A 894 -0.02 59.38 10.87
N LEU A 895 1.15 58.92 11.34
CA LEU A 895 1.96 59.62 12.35
C LEU A 895 2.52 60.98 11.88
N SER A 896 2.70 61.17 10.56
CA SER A 896 3.10 62.47 9.98
C SER A 896 1.94 63.46 9.79
N CYS A 897 0.71 63.07 10.14
CA CYS A 897 -0.46 63.96 10.13
C CYS A 897 -0.71 64.56 11.51
N VAL A 898 -0.74 65.90 11.58
CA VAL A 898 -1.11 66.65 12.78
C VAL A 898 -2.61 66.95 12.75
N HIS A 899 -3.28 66.82 13.89
CA HIS A 899 -4.68 67.25 14.03
C HIS A 899 -4.73 68.76 14.30
N ASP A 900 -5.39 69.48 13.40
CA ASP A 900 -5.63 70.92 13.50
C ASP A 900 -6.99 71.13 14.20
N GLY A 901 -6.93 71.52 15.48
CA GLY A 901 -8.09 71.67 16.35
C GLY A 901 -9.04 72.80 15.97
N GLU A 902 -8.59 73.82 15.23
CA GLU A 902 -9.45 74.92 14.78
C GLU A 902 -10.26 74.54 13.53
N SER A 903 -9.70 73.73 12.63
CA SER A 903 -10.38 73.29 11.40
C SER A 903 -11.00 71.89 11.50
N GLY A 904 -10.78 71.17 12.59
CA GLY A 904 -11.21 69.78 12.76
C GLY A 904 -10.58 68.81 11.75
N SER A 905 -9.49 69.20 11.08
CA SER A 905 -8.90 68.47 9.97
C SER A 905 -7.54 67.85 10.32
N LEU A 906 -7.09 66.89 9.51
CA LEU A 906 -5.74 66.31 9.61
C LEU A 906 -4.85 66.93 8.52
N ARG A 907 -3.75 67.56 8.91
CA ARG A 907 -2.77 68.17 8.00
C ARG A 907 -1.44 67.41 8.08
N GLY A 908 -1.02 66.81 6.97
CA GLY A 908 0.32 66.22 6.85
C GLY A 908 1.37 67.28 6.50
N GLY A 909 2.41 67.40 7.33
CA GLY A 909 3.51 68.36 7.12
C GLY A 909 4.49 67.92 6.01
N ILE A 910 4.72 66.62 5.89
CA ILE A 910 5.58 66.00 4.87
C ILE A 910 4.70 65.16 3.94
N ARG A 911 4.89 65.29 2.61
CA ARG A 911 4.06 64.56 1.63
C ARG A 911 4.78 63.41 0.92
N ASP A 912 6.09 63.43 0.81
CA ASP A 912 6.86 62.33 0.21
C ASP A 912 7.09 61.19 1.21
N ILE A 913 6.80 59.96 0.79
CA ILE A 913 7.00 58.74 1.58
C ILE A 913 8.49 58.43 1.82
N ARG A 914 9.39 58.85 0.91
CA ARG A 914 10.84 58.70 1.10
C ARG A 914 11.35 59.58 2.24
N GLU A 915 10.86 60.82 2.29
CA GLU A 915 11.21 61.79 3.32
C GLU A 915 10.66 61.35 4.69
N ILE A 916 9.38 60.95 4.76
CA ILE A 916 8.78 60.34 5.96
C ILE A 916 9.60 59.13 6.45
N ARG A 917 10.01 58.22 5.54
CA ARG A 917 10.82 57.05 5.88
C ARG A 917 12.24 57.42 6.35
N LYS A 918 12.81 58.53 5.85
CA LYS A 918 14.11 59.05 6.32
C LYS A 918 13.98 59.56 7.75
N THR A 919 13.05 60.50 8.01
CA THR A 919 12.82 61.06 9.34
C THR A 919 12.50 59.96 10.36
N ALA A 920 11.71 58.96 9.99
CA ALA A 920 11.39 57.82 10.86
C ALA A 920 12.61 56.95 11.24
N LYS A 921 13.64 56.84 10.39
CA LYS A 921 14.89 56.13 10.73
C LYS A 921 15.78 56.92 11.68
N GLU A 922 15.58 58.22 11.77
CA GLU A 922 16.36 59.16 12.58
C GLU A 922 15.64 59.50 13.91
N SER A 923 14.44 58.94 14.14
CA SER A 923 13.56 59.25 15.28
C SER A 923 13.45 58.09 16.27
N PHE A 924 13.41 58.40 17.57
CA PHE A 924 13.13 57.45 18.64
C PHE A 924 11.70 57.63 19.17
N VAL A 925 11.03 56.54 19.52
CA VAL A 925 9.65 56.55 20.03
C VAL A 925 9.60 55.77 21.34
N LYS A 926 8.99 56.37 22.37
CA LYS A 926 8.62 55.75 23.63
C LYS A 926 7.10 55.88 23.78
N LEU A 927 6.45 54.80 24.17
CA LEU A 927 5.07 54.85 24.67
C LEU A 927 5.15 55.21 26.16
N GLU A 928 4.40 56.22 26.59
CA GLU A 928 4.28 56.63 28.01
C GLU A 928 3.00 56.08 28.62
#